data_AF-A0A5C6PUL0-F1
#
_entry.id   AF-A0A5C6PUL0-F1
#
_cell.length_a   1.000
_cell.length_b   1.000
_cell.length_c   1.000
_cell.angle_alpha   90.00
_cell.angle_beta   90.00
_cell.angle_gamma   90.00
#
_symmetry.space_group_name_H-M   'P 1'
#
loop_
_entity.id
_entity.type
_entity.pdbx_description
1 polymer ?
#
loop_
_entity_poly.entity_id
_entity_poly.type
_entity_poly.pdbx_seq_one_letter_code
_entity_poly.pdbx_strand_id
1 'polypeptide(L)'
;MPRPRRELTGPRRGVESPLVTDDTRSPKRWLIGEPLPSEKLEGQLLPKHLALPIFASDPLSSVAYAPQELLMILLIGGLGFLTLAPWVAVAVVVLLLVVVASYRQLIKAYPSGGGDYEVAHRNLGEKAGLVVASALLVDYVMTVAVSVASGVDNIISAVPELAPVRVELAIFFVIALAAVNLRGVRESSKAFAVPTYLFVSSVFVMVVIALVRTALGDPPVAESAEYTVQADQLTQAAFILLLLRAFSSGCSALTGVEAIANGVPAFRRPKVQNAQKTLVLMGSIAIVLFAGLVAVALIAKVHYAEDACDLQGFVDCEGTPQRSLIAQIASAVFGGSLFGIPFYLIQACTAAVLLLAANTAFNGFPLLGSILARDQYAPKALNTRGDRLIYSNGVIVLALVACAILLVYQASVTGLIQLYIIGVFVSFTLGQTGMVVHWTRMLREGCVDRGAVYRARGINAFGALLTASVLIVVTVTKFTHGAWLVFVIMPILFTLMLGVNRYYRDVRVEIEPDATTQFGSHGDHAIVLVGTMQKPVLKALDYAIAARHESLEAIHVGIDDEATALLQRQWTEQEIEVPLRIVASPYRDISMPLIKYIKGHRAEHGSEVVTIYTPIYIVGHWWEAALHNHKSRRIRQKLMLVHGVTISLVPWLLDSSEMLYGRRSRPIPGQDRRGEPIRPLPRRPLEPAGSAGPTGSVPGGGAGPAGRAGAAVEGGAVHRGLVADAEHGAPGADPDLLDSTDASSDAHAPGPKQTPRAPGKGQNVGNARRGDAARKARSAARNSTGPRRKK
;
A
#
# COMPACT_ATOMS: atom_id res chain seq x y z
N MET A 1 -77.16 14.48 3.23
CA MET A 1 -76.20 13.43 2.84
C MET A 1 -74.79 14.01 2.79
N PRO A 2 -73.89 13.67 3.73
CA PRO A 2 -72.50 14.12 3.70
C PRO A 2 -71.59 13.13 2.95
N ARG A 3 -70.64 13.66 2.18
CA ARG A 3 -69.56 12.90 1.51
C ARG A 3 -68.50 12.45 2.53
N PRO A 4 -67.86 11.28 2.35
CA PRO A 4 -66.91 10.76 3.33
C PRO A 4 -65.59 11.54 3.33
N ARG A 5 -65.07 11.79 4.54
CA ARG A 5 -63.71 12.29 4.79
C ARG A 5 -62.71 11.23 4.33
N ARG A 6 -61.79 11.59 3.43
CA ARG A 6 -60.57 10.83 3.16
C ARG A 6 -59.59 11.08 4.30
N GLU A 7 -59.38 10.08 5.13
CA GLU A 7 -58.26 10.01 6.06
C GLU A 7 -56.95 9.91 5.25
N LEU A 8 -56.07 10.90 5.43
CA LEU A 8 -54.67 10.85 5.01
C LEU A 8 -53.83 10.41 6.21
N THR A 9 -54.00 9.17 6.65
CA THR A 9 -53.09 8.49 7.57
C THR A 9 -52.09 7.67 6.76
N GLY A 10 -51.22 8.36 6.03
CA GLY A 10 -49.99 7.74 5.54
C GLY A 10 -49.03 7.54 6.71
N PRO A 11 -48.37 6.38 6.85
CA PRO A 11 -47.33 6.21 7.86
C PRO A 11 -46.26 7.26 7.62
N ARG A 12 -45.78 7.91 8.69
CA ARG A 12 -44.61 8.80 8.66
C ARG A 12 -43.40 7.99 8.18
N ARG A 13 -43.24 7.86 6.86
CA ARG A 13 -42.01 7.36 6.24
C ARG A 13 -40.91 8.30 6.71
N GLY A 14 -39.87 7.74 7.32
CA GLY A 14 -38.62 8.47 7.52
C GLY A 14 -38.20 9.09 6.18
N VAL A 15 -37.59 10.28 6.23
CA VAL A 15 -37.08 10.93 5.02
C VAL A 15 -35.99 10.02 4.45
N GLU A 16 -36.35 9.19 3.47
CA GLU A 16 -35.35 8.50 2.66
C GLU A 16 -34.44 9.58 2.08
N SER A 17 -33.14 9.41 2.26
CA SER A 17 -32.12 10.24 1.64
C SER A 17 -31.67 9.53 0.35
N PRO A 18 -32.40 9.67 -0.78
CA PRO A 18 -32.08 8.99 -2.04
C PRO A 18 -30.68 9.35 -2.60
N LEU A 19 -29.99 10.29 -1.94
CA LEU A 19 -28.70 10.87 -2.31
C LEU A 19 -27.49 10.11 -1.74
N VAL A 20 -27.69 9.20 -0.77
CA VAL A 20 -26.61 8.36 -0.23
C VAL A 20 -26.61 7.04 -1.00
N THR A 21 -25.99 7.06 -2.18
CA THR A 21 -25.72 5.86 -3.00
C THR A 21 -24.25 5.51 -2.91
N ASP A 22 -23.89 4.22 -2.97
CA ASP A 22 -22.50 3.75 -2.99
C ASP A 22 -21.70 4.23 -4.23
N ASP A 23 -22.37 4.85 -5.22
CA ASP A 23 -21.80 5.22 -6.51
C ASP A 23 -21.32 6.68 -6.65
N THR A 24 -20.17 6.99 -6.06
CA THR A 24 -19.44 8.23 -6.34
C THR A 24 -18.60 8.11 -7.63
N ARG A 25 -19.13 8.58 -8.76
CA ARG A 25 -18.41 8.65 -10.06
C ARG A 25 -17.23 9.63 -10.01
N SER A 26 -16.08 9.20 -9.50
CA SER A 26 -14.84 9.98 -9.54
C SER A 26 -13.93 9.56 -10.71
N PRO A 27 -13.04 10.43 -11.22
CA PRO A 27 -12.05 10.08 -12.26
C PRO A 27 -11.21 8.85 -11.90
N LYS A 28 -11.01 8.64 -10.60
CA LYS A 28 -10.37 7.45 -10.04
C LYS A 28 -11.08 6.16 -10.48
N ARG A 29 -12.41 6.14 -10.62
CA ARG A 29 -13.16 4.95 -11.08
C ARG A 29 -12.94 4.61 -12.54
N TRP A 30 -12.71 5.60 -13.41
CA TRP A 30 -12.38 5.34 -14.82
C TRP A 30 -11.01 4.68 -14.97
N LEU A 31 -10.04 5.10 -14.14
CA LEU A 31 -8.70 4.52 -14.15
C LEU A 31 -8.63 3.17 -13.40
N ILE A 32 -9.29 3.06 -12.23
CA ILE A 32 -9.15 1.97 -11.27
C ILE A 32 -10.23 0.90 -11.41
N GLY A 33 -11.45 1.23 -11.84
CA GLY A 33 -12.61 0.33 -11.90
C GLY A 33 -13.51 0.39 -10.65
N GLU A 34 -14.55 -0.44 -10.61
CA GLU A 34 -15.54 -0.49 -9.53
C GLU A 34 -14.97 -1.01 -8.19
N PRO A 35 -15.48 -0.53 -7.04
CA PRO A 35 -15.04 -0.96 -5.73
C PRO A 35 -15.34 -2.45 -5.48
N LEU A 36 -14.42 -3.15 -4.81
CA LEU A 36 -14.58 -4.56 -4.46
C LEU A 36 -15.06 -4.71 -3.01
N PRO A 37 -16.11 -5.51 -2.72
CA PRO A 37 -16.54 -5.79 -1.36
C PRO A 37 -15.43 -6.42 -0.53
N SER A 38 -15.29 -5.97 0.72
CA SER A 38 -14.30 -6.48 1.68
C SER A 38 -14.43 -7.98 1.95
N GLU A 39 -15.61 -8.57 1.82
CA GLU A 39 -15.84 -10.01 2.06
C GLU A 39 -15.13 -10.93 1.06
N LYS A 40 -14.77 -10.42 -0.13
CA LYS A 40 -13.99 -11.20 -1.10
C LYS A 40 -12.51 -11.37 -0.69
N LEU A 41 -12.08 -10.78 0.44
CA LEU A 41 -10.68 -10.73 0.92
C LEU A 41 -10.02 -12.08 1.21
N GLU A 42 -10.79 -13.15 1.38
CA GLU A 42 -10.20 -14.50 1.42
C GLU A 42 -9.69 -14.86 0.02
N GLY A 43 -8.46 -14.42 -0.26
CA GLY A 43 -7.78 -14.66 -1.52
C GLY A 43 -7.72 -16.15 -1.82
N GLN A 44 -7.88 -16.49 -3.09
CA GLN A 44 -7.60 -17.84 -3.58
C GLN A 44 -6.16 -18.19 -3.21
N LEU A 45 -6.02 -19.07 -2.23
CA LEU A 45 -4.74 -19.62 -1.82
C LEU A 45 -4.02 -20.18 -3.06
N LEU A 46 -2.82 -19.69 -3.35
CA LEU A 46 -2.13 -20.04 -4.59
C LEU A 46 -1.58 -21.47 -4.48
N PRO A 47 -1.87 -22.36 -5.46
CA PRO A 47 -1.19 -23.63 -5.57
C PRO A 47 0.28 -23.41 -5.99
N LYS A 48 1.16 -24.32 -5.59
CA LYS A 48 2.62 -24.20 -5.80
C LYS A 48 3.06 -23.95 -7.27
N HIS A 49 2.32 -24.49 -8.24
CA HIS A 49 2.62 -24.32 -9.66
C HIS A 49 2.25 -22.93 -10.21
N LEU A 50 1.34 -22.20 -9.55
CA LEU A 50 1.08 -20.79 -9.86
C LEU A 50 1.94 -19.86 -8.98
N ALA A 51 2.28 -20.30 -7.77
CA ALA A 51 3.09 -19.51 -6.85
C ALA A 51 4.55 -19.35 -7.31
N LEU A 52 5.14 -20.38 -7.96
CA LEU A 52 6.50 -20.28 -8.49
C LEU A 52 6.60 -19.12 -9.51
N PRO A 53 5.84 -19.07 -10.61
CA PRO A 53 5.96 -17.95 -11.55
C PRO A 53 5.70 -16.57 -10.96
N ILE A 54 4.78 -16.46 -10.00
CA ILE A 54 4.36 -15.18 -9.42
C ILE A 54 5.43 -14.63 -8.47
N PHE A 55 5.96 -15.46 -7.57
CA PHE A 55 6.95 -15.03 -6.57
C PHE A 55 8.40 -15.25 -6.99
N ALA A 56 8.65 -16.13 -7.97
CA ALA A 56 9.98 -16.40 -8.50
C ALA A 56 10.28 -15.62 -9.78
N SER A 57 9.37 -14.78 -10.30
CA SER A 57 9.64 -13.97 -11.50
C SER A 57 10.89 -13.12 -11.32
N ASP A 58 11.02 -12.47 -10.16
CA ASP A 58 12.15 -11.60 -9.83
C ASP A 58 13.49 -12.37 -9.79
N PRO A 59 13.66 -13.42 -8.97
CA PRO A 59 14.93 -14.17 -8.94
C PRO A 59 15.23 -14.92 -10.23
N LEU A 60 14.23 -15.41 -10.97
CA LEU A 60 14.47 -16.07 -12.26
C LEU A 60 14.83 -15.06 -13.35
N SER A 61 14.23 -13.87 -13.33
CA SER A 61 14.57 -12.79 -14.27
C SER A 61 15.99 -12.26 -14.05
N SER A 62 16.49 -12.34 -12.81
CA SER A 62 17.85 -11.89 -12.47
C SER A 62 18.93 -12.65 -13.23
N VAL A 63 18.64 -13.89 -13.64
CA VAL A 63 19.51 -14.72 -14.47
C VAL A 63 19.66 -14.15 -15.90
N ALA A 64 18.78 -13.27 -16.34
CA ALA A 64 18.86 -12.65 -17.65
C ALA A 64 19.95 -11.58 -17.78
N TYR A 65 20.29 -10.89 -16.68
CA TYR A 65 21.29 -9.83 -16.67
C TYR A 65 22.52 -10.15 -15.82
N ALA A 66 22.42 -10.99 -14.78
CA ALA A 66 23.55 -11.24 -13.87
C ALA A 66 24.78 -11.91 -14.55
N PRO A 67 24.63 -12.89 -15.47
CA PRO A 67 25.75 -13.42 -16.24
C PRO A 67 26.45 -12.34 -17.09
N GLN A 68 25.66 -11.44 -17.69
CA GLN A 68 26.18 -10.33 -18.49
C GLN A 68 27.03 -9.39 -17.64
N GLU A 69 26.50 -8.98 -16.49
CA GLU A 69 27.21 -8.11 -15.55
C GLU A 69 28.51 -8.72 -15.01
N LEU A 70 28.51 -10.04 -14.75
CA LEU A 70 29.71 -10.77 -14.35
C LEU A 70 30.79 -10.72 -15.44
N LEU A 71 30.44 -11.05 -16.68
CA LEU A 71 31.37 -11.12 -17.80
C LEU A 71 31.87 -9.74 -18.21
N MET A 72 30.99 -8.75 -18.23
CA MET A 72 31.31 -7.36 -18.56
C MET A 72 32.38 -6.79 -17.63
N ILE A 73 32.26 -7.00 -16.32
CA ILE A 73 33.27 -6.48 -15.38
C ILE A 73 34.60 -7.24 -15.49
N LEU A 74 34.58 -8.54 -15.78
CA LEU A 74 35.81 -9.28 -16.06
C LEU A 74 36.49 -8.76 -17.32
N LEU A 75 35.70 -8.38 -18.34
CA LEU A 75 36.22 -7.87 -19.61
C LEU A 75 36.96 -6.54 -19.47
N ILE A 76 36.65 -5.72 -18.45
CA ILE A 76 37.45 -4.52 -18.09
C ILE A 76 38.92 -4.90 -17.84
N GLY A 77 39.19 -6.10 -17.32
CA GLY A 77 40.54 -6.62 -17.11
C GLY A 77 41.22 -7.14 -18.39
N GLY A 78 40.50 -7.14 -19.51
CA GLY A 78 40.90 -7.74 -20.79
C GLY A 78 40.40 -9.17 -20.96
N LEU A 79 40.55 -9.69 -22.19
CA LEU A 79 40.02 -11.02 -22.59
C LEU A 79 40.55 -12.18 -21.73
N GLY A 80 41.78 -12.09 -21.23
CA GLY A 80 42.37 -13.12 -20.39
C GLY A 80 41.61 -13.35 -19.07
N PHE A 81 40.94 -12.33 -18.53
CA PHE A 81 40.18 -12.44 -17.29
C PHE A 81 38.88 -13.23 -17.44
N LEU A 82 38.35 -13.38 -18.66
CA LEU A 82 37.18 -14.23 -18.92
C LEU A 82 37.45 -15.69 -18.56
N THR A 83 38.71 -16.14 -18.53
CA THR A 83 39.09 -17.48 -18.05
C THR A 83 38.81 -17.70 -16.56
N LEU A 84 38.67 -16.62 -15.77
CA LEU A 84 38.30 -16.65 -14.35
C LEU A 84 36.79 -16.70 -14.13
N ALA A 85 35.99 -16.41 -15.17
CA ALA A 85 34.53 -16.35 -15.06
C ALA A 85 33.90 -17.65 -14.50
N PRO A 86 34.34 -18.88 -14.84
CA PRO A 86 33.80 -20.09 -14.23
C PRO A 86 34.00 -20.15 -12.71
N TRP A 87 35.16 -19.70 -12.21
CA TRP A 87 35.46 -19.69 -10.77
C TRP A 87 34.62 -18.67 -10.02
N VAL A 88 34.44 -17.48 -10.61
CA VAL A 88 33.55 -16.45 -10.06
C VAL A 88 32.10 -16.95 -10.06
N ALA A 89 31.66 -17.60 -11.14
CA ALA A 89 30.32 -18.18 -11.23
C ALA A 89 30.09 -19.27 -10.18
N VAL A 90 31.07 -20.15 -9.93
CA VAL A 90 31.01 -21.13 -8.83
C VAL A 90 30.85 -20.44 -7.48
N ALA A 91 31.60 -19.37 -7.21
CA ALA A 91 31.46 -18.61 -5.97
C ALA A 91 30.04 -18.01 -5.81
N VAL A 92 29.47 -17.47 -6.88
CA VAL A 92 28.08 -16.95 -6.90
C VAL A 92 27.07 -18.08 -6.63
N VAL A 93 27.25 -19.24 -7.26
CA VAL A 93 26.38 -20.42 -7.04
C VAL A 93 26.46 -20.91 -5.60
N VAL A 94 27.65 -20.97 -5.01
CA VAL A 94 27.83 -21.34 -3.59
C VAL A 94 27.09 -20.35 -2.69
N LEU A 95 27.22 -19.04 -2.95
CA LEU A 95 26.49 -18.03 -2.19
C LEU A 95 24.96 -18.22 -2.33
N LEU A 96 24.46 -18.46 -3.55
CA LEU A 96 23.04 -18.68 -3.80
C LEU A 96 22.51 -19.92 -3.04
N LEU A 97 23.26 -21.02 -3.02
CA LEU A 97 22.92 -22.21 -2.24
C LEU A 97 22.82 -21.91 -0.74
N VAL A 98 23.76 -21.12 -0.20
CA VAL A 98 23.77 -20.73 1.21
C VAL A 98 22.57 -19.84 1.53
N VAL A 99 22.29 -18.84 0.69
CA VAL A 99 21.15 -17.94 0.86
C VAL A 99 19.83 -18.72 0.79
N VAL A 100 19.64 -19.59 -0.20
CA VAL A 100 18.45 -20.46 -0.30
C VAL A 100 18.30 -21.36 0.93
N ALA A 101 19.38 -21.98 1.39
CA ALA A 101 19.36 -22.81 2.59
C ALA A 101 19.00 -22.01 3.85
N SER A 102 19.46 -20.76 3.93
CA SER A 102 19.13 -19.88 5.04
C SER A 102 17.69 -19.37 5.02
N TYR A 103 17.20 -18.87 3.88
CA TYR A 103 15.82 -18.41 3.74
C TYR A 103 14.81 -19.53 3.97
N ARG A 104 15.18 -20.78 3.67
CA ARG A 104 14.39 -21.95 4.08
C ARG A 104 14.20 -22.01 5.60
N GLN A 105 15.20 -21.65 6.40
CA GLN A 105 15.08 -21.57 7.86
C GLN A 105 14.27 -20.35 8.31
N LEU A 106 14.43 -19.20 7.65
CA LEU A 106 13.66 -18.00 7.93
C LEU A 106 12.16 -18.26 7.75
N ILE A 107 11.75 -18.84 6.61
CA ILE A 107 10.35 -19.21 6.32
C ILE A 107 9.79 -20.18 7.37
N LYS A 108 10.63 -21.05 7.95
CA LYS A 108 10.22 -21.98 9.00
C LYS A 108 9.93 -21.28 10.32
N ALA A 109 10.75 -20.30 10.69
CA ALA A 109 10.66 -19.60 11.96
C ALA A 109 9.63 -18.44 11.94
N TYR A 110 9.44 -17.80 10.78
CA TYR A 110 8.59 -16.61 10.61
C TYR A 110 7.58 -16.79 9.46
N PRO A 111 6.48 -17.55 9.68
CA PRO A 111 5.47 -17.83 8.65
C PRO A 111 4.53 -16.64 8.35
N SER A 112 4.67 -15.54 9.10
CA SER A 112 3.90 -14.30 8.97
C SER A 112 4.18 -13.51 7.69
N GLY A 113 5.31 -13.77 7.01
CA GLY A 113 5.69 -13.09 5.76
C GLY A 113 6.31 -11.71 5.96
N GLY A 114 6.76 -11.35 7.17
CA GLY A 114 7.45 -10.08 7.43
C GLY A 114 8.93 -10.06 7.04
N GLY A 115 9.47 -11.16 6.50
CA GLY A 115 10.82 -11.23 5.94
C GLY A 115 11.93 -10.81 6.88
N ASP A 116 12.97 -10.22 6.30
CA ASP A 116 14.14 -9.73 7.04
C ASP A 116 13.81 -8.55 7.96
N TYR A 117 12.81 -7.73 7.61
CA TYR A 117 12.35 -6.64 8.49
C TYR A 117 11.86 -7.17 9.83
N GLU A 118 10.95 -8.16 9.82
CA GLU A 118 10.40 -8.74 11.05
C GLU A 118 11.49 -9.42 11.89
N VAL A 119 12.41 -10.13 11.22
CA VAL A 119 13.52 -10.82 11.88
C VAL A 119 14.49 -9.83 12.53
N ALA A 120 14.91 -8.79 11.81
CA ALA A 120 15.82 -7.77 12.33
C ALA A 120 15.16 -6.96 13.45
N HIS A 121 13.91 -6.52 13.26
CA HIS A 121 13.18 -5.74 14.25
C HIS A 121 13.00 -6.51 15.57
N ARG A 122 12.61 -7.79 15.52
CA ARG A 122 12.36 -8.60 16.73
C ARG A 122 13.62 -9.11 17.43
N ASN A 123 14.71 -9.36 16.69
CA ASN A 123 15.90 -10.00 17.25
C ASN A 123 17.08 -9.05 17.47
N LEU A 124 17.21 -7.99 16.65
CA LEU A 124 18.29 -6.99 16.73
C LEU A 124 17.81 -5.64 17.28
N GLY A 125 16.49 -5.43 17.30
CA GLY A 125 15.84 -4.24 17.83
C GLY A 125 15.39 -3.26 16.75
N GLU A 126 14.70 -2.22 17.19
CA GLU A 126 13.99 -1.26 16.34
C GLU A 126 14.89 -0.61 15.29
N LYS A 127 16.06 -0.08 15.69
CA LYS A 127 16.98 0.63 14.79
C LYS A 127 17.48 -0.28 13.66
N ALA A 128 17.82 -1.52 13.96
CA ALA A 128 18.24 -2.49 12.95
C ALA A 128 17.09 -2.82 11.99
N GLY A 129 15.87 -2.97 12.52
CA GLY A 129 14.66 -3.12 11.70
C GLY A 129 14.45 -1.96 10.73
N LEU A 130 14.66 -0.71 11.16
CA LEU A 130 14.51 0.47 10.29
C LEU A 130 15.60 0.57 9.21
N VAL A 131 16.82 0.11 9.50
CA VAL A 131 17.88 0.00 8.48
C VAL A 131 17.46 -1.01 7.41
N VAL A 132 16.96 -2.19 7.81
CA VAL A 132 16.44 -3.20 6.88
C VAL A 132 15.23 -2.66 6.10
N ALA A 133 14.30 -1.98 6.76
CA ALA A 133 13.14 -1.38 6.10
C ALA A 133 13.57 -0.36 5.05
N SER A 134 14.53 0.51 5.37
CA SER A 134 15.06 1.49 4.42
C SER A 134 15.73 0.80 3.23
N ALA A 135 16.48 -0.27 3.49
CA ALA A 135 17.10 -1.09 2.45
C ALA A 135 16.07 -1.75 1.54
N LEU A 136 15.03 -2.39 2.09
CA LEU A 136 13.96 -3.04 1.33
C LEU A 136 13.10 -2.04 0.53
N LEU A 137 12.88 -0.82 1.03
CA LEU A 137 12.17 0.20 0.25
C LEU A 137 12.96 0.65 -0.97
N VAL A 138 14.28 0.85 -0.80
CA VAL A 138 15.19 1.12 -1.93
C VAL A 138 15.21 -0.08 -2.87
N ASP A 139 15.28 -1.29 -2.32
CA ASP A 139 15.26 -2.55 -3.05
C ASP A 139 14.07 -2.63 -4.01
N TYR A 140 12.84 -2.47 -3.51
CA TYR A 140 11.66 -2.52 -4.35
C TYR A 140 11.63 -1.44 -5.45
N VAL A 141 12.11 -0.24 -5.16
CA VAL A 141 12.22 0.82 -6.17
C VAL A 141 13.21 0.41 -7.26
N MET A 142 14.37 -0.12 -6.86
CA MET A 142 15.39 -0.62 -7.79
C MET A 142 14.90 -1.84 -8.57
N THR A 143 14.16 -2.77 -7.97
CA THR A 143 13.57 -3.92 -8.68
C THR A 143 12.69 -3.45 -9.83
N VAL A 144 11.85 -2.43 -9.65
CA VAL A 144 11.06 -1.86 -10.76
C VAL A 144 11.97 -1.24 -11.82
N ALA A 145 12.91 -0.40 -11.41
CA ALA A 145 13.77 0.32 -12.35
C ALA A 145 14.67 -0.63 -13.16
N VAL A 146 15.40 -1.53 -12.48
CA VAL A 146 16.30 -2.52 -13.10
C VAL A 146 15.51 -3.47 -13.99
N SER A 147 14.39 -4.02 -13.52
CA SER A 147 13.64 -5.00 -14.30
C SER A 147 13.01 -4.38 -15.54
N VAL A 148 12.47 -3.16 -15.45
CA VAL A 148 11.92 -2.47 -16.62
C VAL A 148 13.02 -2.03 -17.59
N ALA A 149 14.13 -1.48 -17.09
CA ALA A 149 15.27 -1.12 -17.93
C ALA A 149 15.83 -2.34 -18.68
N SER A 150 16.06 -3.46 -17.98
CA SER A 150 16.53 -4.71 -18.58
C SER A 150 15.51 -5.30 -19.57
N GLY A 151 14.21 -5.20 -19.27
CA GLY A 151 13.16 -5.64 -20.18
C GLY A 151 13.16 -4.83 -21.48
N VAL A 152 13.29 -3.51 -21.37
CA VAL A 152 13.44 -2.61 -22.52
C VAL A 152 14.72 -2.88 -23.29
N ASP A 153 15.82 -3.19 -22.63
CA ASP A 153 17.10 -3.50 -23.28
C ASP A 153 17.03 -4.78 -24.13
N ASN A 154 16.27 -5.79 -23.69
CA ASN A 154 16.00 -6.98 -24.50
C ASN A 154 15.04 -6.70 -25.67
N ILE A 155 14.09 -5.77 -25.50
CA ILE A 155 13.24 -5.31 -26.62
C ILE A 155 14.10 -4.59 -27.66
N ILE A 156 15.00 -3.70 -27.25
CA ILE A 156 15.94 -2.98 -28.12
C ILE A 156 16.91 -3.96 -28.79
N SER A 157 17.36 -5.00 -28.09
CA SER A 157 18.23 -6.05 -28.67
C SER A 157 17.55 -6.79 -29.84
N ALA A 158 16.22 -6.93 -29.80
CA ALA A 158 15.42 -7.49 -30.88
C ALA A 158 15.08 -6.46 -31.97
N VAL A 159 14.81 -5.21 -31.59
CA VAL A 159 14.42 -4.10 -32.48
C VAL A 159 15.27 -2.86 -32.14
N PRO A 160 16.48 -2.75 -32.72
CA PRO A 160 17.45 -1.69 -32.37
C PRO A 160 16.96 -0.26 -32.65
N GLU A 161 16.01 -0.09 -33.57
CA GLU A 161 15.41 1.21 -33.93
C GLU A 161 14.71 1.91 -32.75
N LEU A 162 14.38 1.17 -31.69
CA LEU A 162 13.75 1.70 -30.47
C LEU A 162 14.77 2.32 -29.48
N ALA A 163 16.07 2.20 -29.72
CA ALA A 163 17.11 2.72 -28.82
C ALA A 163 16.98 4.22 -28.49
N PRO A 164 16.65 5.13 -29.44
CA PRO A 164 16.52 6.55 -29.14
C PRO A 164 15.39 6.89 -28.17
N VAL A 165 14.37 6.02 -28.06
CA VAL A 165 13.20 6.19 -27.18
C VAL A 165 13.22 5.27 -25.96
N ARG A 166 14.42 4.80 -25.57
CA ARG A 166 14.63 3.86 -24.45
C ARG A 166 13.97 4.34 -23.16
N VAL A 167 14.15 5.62 -22.81
CA VAL A 167 13.67 6.19 -21.54
C VAL A 167 12.15 6.32 -21.55
N GLU A 168 11.58 6.79 -22.66
CA GLU A 168 10.15 6.92 -22.88
C GLU A 168 9.46 5.56 -22.81
N LEU A 169 10.07 4.54 -23.42
CA LEU A 169 9.57 3.17 -23.41
C LEU A 169 9.60 2.58 -21.99
N ALA A 170 10.67 2.81 -21.23
CA ALA A 170 10.78 2.37 -19.84
C ALA A 170 9.71 3.04 -18.95
N ILE A 171 9.54 4.36 -19.06
CA ILE A 171 8.51 5.11 -18.32
C ILE A 171 7.11 4.62 -18.70
N PHE A 172 6.85 4.41 -19.99
CA PHE A 172 5.59 3.85 -20.46
C PHE A 172 5.27 2.51 -19.80
N PHE A 173 6.23 1.58 -19.76
CA PHE A 173 6.03 0.29 -19.10
C PHE A 173 5.83 0.42 -17.59
N VAL A 174 6.55 1.29 -16.88
CA VAL A 174 6.30 1.55 -15.45
C VAL A 174 4.87 2.05 -15.22
N ILE A 175 4.40 3.01 -16.03
CA ILE A 175 3.04 3.56 -15.93
C ILE A 175 2.00 2.47 -16.25
N ALA A 176 2.24 1.66 -17.30
CA ALA A 176 1.35 0.57 -17.68
C ALA A 176 1.24 -0.47 -16.56
N LEU A 177 2.36 -0.89 -15.97
CA LEU A 177 2.40 -1.83 -14.85
C LEU A 177 1.73 -1.27 -13.60
N ALA A 178 1.96 0.02 -13.29
CA ALA A 178 1.28 0.70 -12.20
C ALA A 178 -0.23 0.76 -12.43
N ALA A 179 -0.68 1.05 -13.65
CA ALA A 179 -2.10 1.07 -14.01
C ALA A 179 -2.75 -0.31 -13.89
N VAL A 180 -2.06 -1.38 -14.33
CA VAL A 180 -2.51 -2.77 -14.17
C VAL A 180 -2.64 -3.13 -12.68
N ASN A 181 -1.65 -2.76 -11.86
CA ASN A 181 -1.68 -3.02 -10.42
C ASN A 181 -2.79 -2.22 -9.71
N LEU A 182 -2.98 -0.94 -10.06
CA LEU A 182 -4.07 -0.13 -9.52
C LEU A 182 -5.45 -0.66 -9.91
N ARG A 183 -5.59 -1.16 -11.14
CA ARG A 183 -6.81 -1.83 -11.61
C ARG A 183 -7.07 -3.17 -10.93
N GLY A 184 -6.17 -3.70 -10.10
CA GLY A 184 -6.46 -4.88 -9.29
C GLY A 184 -6.99 -6.05 -10.09
N VAL A 185 -6.20 -6.52 -11.07
CA VAL A 185 -6.52 -7.68 -11.90
C VAL A 185 -6.49 -8.95 -11.04
N ARG A 186 -7.61 -9.19 -10.35
CA ARG A 186 -7.81 -10.29 -9.40
C ARG A 186 -7.86 -11.68 -10.06
N GLU A 187 -7.73 -11.74 -11.40
CA GLU A 187 -7.91 -12.96 -12.21
C GLU A 187 -6.66 -13.44 -12.97
N SER A 188 -5.53 -12.72 -12.92
CA SER A 188 -4.41 -13.00 -13.84
C SER A 188 -3.32 -13.93 -13.31
N SER A 189 -3.47 -14.65 -12.20
CA SER A 189 -2.43 -15.59 -11.70
C SER A 189 -1.96 -16.59 -12.78
N LYS A 190 -2.84 -16.97 -13.73
CA LYS A 190 -2.48 -17.77 -14.91
C LYS A 190 -1.77 -16.95 -15.99
N ALA A 191 -2.22 -15.73 -16.27
CA ALA A 191 -1.58 -14.84 -17.24
C ALA A 191 -0.17 -14.40 -16.82
N PHE A 192 0.08 -14.28 -15.51
CA PHE A 192 1.41 -14.04 -14.94
C PHE A 192 2.31 -15.30 -14.99
N ALA A 193 1.73 -16.51 -15.05
CA ALA A 193 2.50 -17.75 -14.99
C ALA A 193 3.16 -18.16 -16.32
N VAL A 194 2.49 -17.86 -17.43
CA VAL A 194 2.89 -18.28 -18.77
C VAL A 194 4.27 -17.72 -19.18
N PRO A 195 4.54 -16.41 -19.06
CA PRO A 195 5.84 -15.85 -19.47
C PRO A 195 7.02 -16.47 -18.72
N THR A 196 6.90 -16.69 -17.40
CA THR A 196 7.98 -17.24 -16.58
C THR A 196 8.35 -18.65 -16.98
N TYR A 197 7.37 -19.52 -17.23
CA TYR A 197 7.65 -20.88 -17.69
C TYR A 197 8.20 -20.93 -19.12
N LEU A 198 7.69 -20.06 -20.01
CA LEU A 198 8.22 -19.96 -21.37
C LEU A 198 9.67 -19.46 -21.38
N PHE A 199 10.02 -18.47 -20.56
CA PHE A 199 11.39 -18.02 -20.39
C PHE A 199 12.30 -19.14 -19.86
N VAL A 200 11.94 -19.77 -18.74
CA VAL A 200 12.76 -20.85 -18.15
C VAL A 200 12.98 -21.99 -19.15
N SER A 201 11.93 -22.43 -19.84
CA SER A 201 12.03 -23.52 -20.81
C SER A 201 12.80 -23.11 -22.06
N SER A 202 12.55 -21.94 -22.63
CA SER A 202 13.26 -21.47 -23.83
C SER A 202 14.75 -21.23 -23.59
N VAL A 203 15.13 -20.61 -22.48
CA VAL A 203 16.55 -20.43 -22.11
C VAL A 203 17.21 -21.77 -21.81
N PHE A 204 16.52 -22.66 -21.09
CA PHE A 204 17.06 -24.00 -20.84
C PHE A 204 17.32 -24.78 -22.13
N VAL A 205 16.36 -24.78 -23.06
CA VAL A 205 16.50 -25.41 -24.38
C VAL A 205 17.63 -24.76 -25.18
N MET A 206 17.74 -23.43 -25.19
CA MET A 206 18.83 -22.72 -25.84
C MET A 206 20.20 -23.15 -25.30
N VAL A 207 20.35 -23.24 -23.97
CA VAL A 207 21.59 -23.70 -23.33
C VAL A 207 21.90 -25.16 -23.72
N VAL A 208 20.91 -26.05 -23.67
CA VAL A 208 21.10 -27.46 -24.04
C VAL A 208 21.52 -27.59 -25.49
N ILE A 209 20.85 -26.89 -26.42
CA ILE A 209 21.19 -26.92 -27.85
C ILE A 209 22.61 -26.40 -28.07
N ALA A 210 23.00 -25.30 -27.43
CA ALA A 210 24.34 -24.75 -27.51
C ALA A 210 25.42 -25.75 -27.06
N LEU A 211 25.20 -26.43 -25.94
CA LEU A 211 26.12 -27.44 -25.40
C LEU A 211 26.19 -28.68 -26.30
N VAL A 212 25.06 -29.14 -26.84
CA VAL A 212 25.02 -30.27 -27.79
C VAL A 212 25.77 -29.93 -29.09
N ARG A 213 25.53 -28.73 -29.65
CA ARG A 213 26.27 -28.21 -30.81
C ARG A 213 27.78 -28.20 -30.58
N THR A 214 28.19 -27.72 -29.41
CA THR A 214 29.60 -27.73 -28.97
C THR A 214 30.16 -29.14 -28.88
N ALA A 215 29.42 -30.08 -28.31
CA ALA A 215 29.82 -31.48 -28.20
C ALA A 215 29.92 -32.20 -29.56
N LEU A 216 29.13 -31.76 -30.54
CA LEU A 216 29.17 -32.23 -31.93
C LEU A 216 30.28 -31.56 -32.78
N GLY A 217 31.06 -30.65 -32.20
CA GLY A 217 32.19 -29.99 -32.87
C GLY A 217 31.82 -28.70 -33.63
N ASP A 218 30.59 -28.20 -33.48
CA ASP A 218 30.10 -26.96 -34.09
C ASP A 218 29.68 -25.96 -33.00
N PRO A 219 30.62 -25.40 -32.21
CA PRO A 219 30.29 -24.47 -31.15
C PRO A 219 29.63 -23.20 -31.70
N PRO A 220 28.57 -22.66 -31.05
CA PRO A 220 28.00 -21.38 -31.45
C PRO A 220 29.06 -20.29 -31.34
N VAL A 221 29.03 -19.29 -32.23
CA VAL A 221 29.94 -18.14 -32.22
C VAL A 221 29.10 -16.86 -32.18
N ALA A 222 29.32 -16.03 -31.17
CA ALA A 222 28.61 -14.76 -31.03
C ALA A 222 29.12 -13.72 -32.04
N GLU A 223 28.26 -12.77 -32.39
CA GLU A 223 28.62 -11.62 -33.23
C GLU A 223 29.75 -10.76 -32.63
N SER A 224 29.92 -10.81 -31.30
CA SER A 224 30.97 -10.09 -30.59
C SER A 224 32.30 -10.84 -30.47
N ALA A 225 32.36 -12.09 -30.95
CA ALA A 225 33.53 -12.96 -30.81
C ALA A 225 34.79 -12.41 -31.49
N GLU A 226 34.62 -11.53 -32.48
CA GLU A 226 35.69 -10.89 -33.24
C GLU A 226 36.24 -9.63 -32.54
N TYR A 227 35.48 -9.03 -31.63
CA TYR A 227 35.91 -7.81 -30.95
C TYR A 227 36.97 -8.11 -29.90
N THR A 228 37.90 -7.19 -29.74
CA THR A 228 38.93 -7.25 -28.71
C THR A 228 38.85 -6.03 -27.80
N VAL A 229 39.45 -6.13 -26.60
CA VAL A 229 39.49 -5.03 -25.64
C VAL A 229 40.95 -4.75 -25.29
N GLN A 230 41.29 -3.46 -25.20
CA GLN A 230 42.62 -3.05 -24.79
C GLN A 230 42.80 -3.40 -23.31
N ALA A 231 43.79 -4.25 -23.01
CA ALA A 231 44.07 -4.64 -21.64
C ALA A 231 44.86 -3.54 -20.94
N ASP A 232 44.26 -2.93 -19.92
CA ASP A 232 45.00 -2.07 -19.01
C ASP A 232 46.03 -2.89 -18.21
N GLN A 233 47.23 -2.34 -18.02
CA GLN A 233 48.22 -2.96 -17.13
C GLN A 233 47.75 -2.83 -15.68
N LEU A 234 46.99 -3.83 -15.21
CA LEU A 234 46.50 -3.87 -13.84
C LEU A 234 47.62 -4.24 -12.87
N THR A 235 47.76 -3.44 -11.81
CA THR A 235 48.55 -3.82 -10.64
C THR A 235 47.93 -5.05 -9.95
N GLN A 236 48.71 -5.81 -9.18
CA GLN A 236 48.19 -6.97 -8.44
C GLN A 236 47.00 -6.65 -7.52
N ALA A 237 46.98 -5.45 -6.93
CA ALA A 237 45.85 -4.98 -6.12
C ALA A 237 44.60 -4.74 -6.99
N ALA A 238 44.77 -4.15 -8.17
CA ALA A 238 43.67 -3.90 -9.10
C ALA A 238 43.09 -5.21 -9.68
N PHE A 239 43.93 -6.23 -9.89
CA PHE A 239 43.49 -7.58 -10.26
C PHE A 239 42.49 -8.18 -9.24
N ILE A 240 42.83 -8.16 -7.95
CA ILE A 240 41.98 -8.72 -6.90
C ILE A 240 40.69 -7.91 -6.76
N LEU A 241 40.78 -6.58 -6.81
CA LEU A 241 39.61 -5.70 -6.73
C LEU A 241 38.65 -5.93 -7.90
N LEU A 242 39.17 -6.16 -9.11
CA LEU A 242 38.36 -6.44 -10.29
C LEU A 242 37.64 -7.79 -10.18
N LEU A 243 38.32 -8.84 -9.70
CA LEU A 243 37.70 -10.14 -9.45
C LEU A 243 36.58 -10.06 -8.41
N LEU A 244 36.83 -9.31 -7.33
CA LEU A 244 35.85 -9.04 -6.28
C LEU A 244 34.66 -8.21 -6.81
N ARG A 245 34.90 -7.25 -7.71
CA ARG A 245 33.86 -6.45 -8.38
C ARG A 245 33.00 -7.33 -9.30
N ALA A 246 33.61 -8.24 -10.07
CA ALA A 246 32.90 -9.18 -10.93
C ALA A 246 32.04 -10.15 -10.12
N PHE A 247 32.60 -10.70 -9.03
CA PHE A 247 31.85 -11.53 -8.08
C PHE A 247 30.66 -10.78 -7.50
N SER A 248 30.87 -9.54 -7.03
CA SER A 248 29.81 -8.69 -6.50
C SER A 248 28.69 -8.44 -7.51
N SER A 249 29.01 -8.19 -8.78
CA SER A 249 27.99 -7.97 -9.82
C SER A 249 27.25 -9.26 -10.18
N GLY A 250 27.95 -10.38 -10.25
CA GLY A 250 27.33 -11.70 -10.45
C GLY A 250 26.38 -12.07 -9.31
N CYS A 251 26.62 -11.56 -8.09
CA CYS A 251 25.72 -11.74 -6.96
C CYS A 251 24.34 -11.09 -7.15
N SER A 252 24.16 -10.25 -8.17
CA SER A 252 22.82 -9.78 -8.57
C SER A 252 21.90 -10.92 -9.02
N ALA A 253 22.41 -12.13 -9.27
CA ALA A 253 21.57 -13.31 -9.52
C ALA A 253 20.78 -13.79 -8.27
N LEU A 254 21.17 -13.34 -7.07
CA LEU A 254 20.55 -13.77 -5.81
C LEU A 254 19.34 -12.93 -5.42
N THR A 255 19.06 -11.89 -6.18
CA THR A 255 18.04 -10.91 -5.86
C THR A 255 16.64 -11.51 -6.07
N GLY A 256 15.65 -11.06 -5.29
CA GLY A 256 14.29 -11.61 -5.36
C GLY A 256 14.06 -12.95 -4.64
N VAL A 257 15.10 -13.59 -4.06
CA VAL A 257 14.92 -14.78 -3.18
C VAL A 257 14.00 -14.45 -1.99
N GLU A 258 14.08 -13.21 -1.49
CA GLU A 258 13.24 -12.67 -0.43
C GLU A 258 11.74 -12.58 -0.77
N ALA A 259 11.39 -12.46 -2.05
CA ALA A 259 10.00 -12.32 -2.48
C ALA A 259 9.15 -13.53 -2.08
N ILE A 260 9.73 -14.73 -2.15
CA ILE A 260 9.06 -15.97 -1.72
C ILE A 260 8.89 -15.98 -0.19
N ALA A 261 9.87 -15.48 0.56
CA ALA A 261 9.81 -15.42 2.01
C ALA A 261 8.78 -14.40 2.53
N ASN A 262 8.61 -13.29 1.81
CA ASN A 262 7.58 -12.29 2.10
C ASN A 262 6.18 -12.78 1.67
N GLY A 263 6.12 -13.61 0.62
CA GLY A 263 4.89 -14.16 0.05
C GLY A 263 4.28 -15.37 0.77
N VAL A 264 4.89 -15.88 1.85
CA VAL A 264 4.42 -17.09 2.58
C VAL A 264 2.92 -17.10 2.90
N PRO A 265 2.29 -15.98 3.34
CA PRO A 265 0.85 -15.96 3.64
C PRO A 265 -0.06 -16.29 2.44
N ALA A 266 0.41 -16.09 1.20
CA ALA A 266 -0.37 -16.30 -0.02
C ALA A 266 -0.40 -17.77 -0.49
N PHE A 267 0.49 -18.62 0.04
CA PHE A 267 0.53 -20.04 -0.32
C PHE A 267 -0.65 -20.82 0.26
N ARG A 268 -1.12 -21.85 -0.48
CA ARG A 268 -2.08 -22.83 0.03
C ARG A 268 -1.50 -23.67 1.17
N ARG A 269 -2.35 -24.03 2.12
CA ARG A 269 -1.97 -24.92 3.23
C ARG A 269 -1.51 -26.29 2.68
N PRO A 270 -0.40 -26.86 3.18
CA PRO A 270 0.50 -26.34 4.22
C PRO A 270 1.45 -25.23 3.70
N LYS A 271 1.32 -24.00 4.24
CA LYS A 271 1.94 -22.78 3.68
C LYS A 271 3.47 -22.83 3.68
N VAL A 272 4.05 -23.11 4.84
CA VAL A 272 5.51 -23.13 5.07
C VAL A 272 6.20 -24.16 4.18
N GLN A 273 5.68 -25.38 4.11
CA GLN A 273 6.26 -26.47 3.33
C GLN A 273 6.20 -26.17 1.83
N ASN A 274 5.08 -25.59 1.36
CA ASN A 274 4.93 -25.20 -0.04
C ASN A 274 5.87 -24.05 -0.40
N ALA A 275 6.02 -23.04 0.46
CA ALA A 275 6.97 -21.94 0.24
C ALA A 275 8.42 -22.44 0.22
N GLN A 276 8.82 -23.31 1.15
CA GLN A 276 10.18 -23.90 1.18
C GLN A 276 10.48 -24.74 -0.07
N LYS A 277 9.55 -25.59 -0.53
CA LYS A 277 9.72 -26.38 -1.77
C LYS A 277 9.87 -25.47 -2.99
N THR A 278 9.08 -24.39 -3.03
CA THR A 278 9.12 -23.41 -4.13
C THR A 278 10.45 -22.65 -4.14
N LEU A 279 10.94 -22.23 -2.97
CA LEU A 279 12.24 -21.58 -2.81
C LEU A 279 13.41 -22.45 -3.32
N VAL A 280 13.42 -23.73 -2.95
CA VAL A 280 14.47 -24.68 -3.40
C VAL A 280 14.39 -24.91 -4.91
N LEU A 281 13.18 -25.10 -5.46
CA LEU A 281 12.99 -25.30 -6.90
C LEU A 281 13.44 -24.07 -7.70
N MET A 282 13.06 -22.88 -7.26
CA MET A 282 13.49 -21.62 -7.85
C MET A 282 15.02 -21.50 -7.81
N GLY A 283 15.64 -21.73 -6.65
CA GLY A 283 17.10 -21.68 -6.51
C GLY A 283 17.82 -22.67 -7.42
N SER A 284 17.32 -23.91 -7.55
CA SER A 284 17.91 -24.90 -8.45
C SER A 284 17.80 -24.50 -9.92
N ILE A 285 16.66 -23.94 -10.34
CA ILE A 285 16.47 -23.47 -11.72
C ILE A 285 17.40 -22.30 -11.99
N ALA A 286 17.47 -21.32 -11.07
CA ALA A 286 18.34 -20.17 -11.22
C ALA A 286 19.82 -20.57 -11.34
N ILE A 287 20.29 -21.51 -10.50
CA ILE A 287 21.66 -22.04 -10.58
C ILE A 287 21.95 -22.67 -11.94
N VAL A 288 21.05 -23.54 -12.43
CA VAL A 288 21.24 -24.24 -13.71
C VAL A 288 21.26 -23.26 -14.87
N LEU A 289 20.33 -22.30 -14.92
CA LEU A 289 20.27 -21.30 -15.96
C LEU A 289 21.47 -20.33 -15.91
N PHE A 290 21.85 -19.87 -14.72
CA PHE A 290 22.99 -18.96 -14.53
C PHE A 290 24.31 -19.62 -14.96
N ALA A 291 24.61 -20.82 -14.45
CA ALA A 291 25.81 -21.56 -14.82
C ALA A 291 25.81 -21.93 -16.30
N GLY A 292 24.65 -22.32 -16.85
CA GLY A 292 24.47 -22.62 -18.26
C GLY A 292 24.73 -21.42 -19.17
N LEU A 293 24.18 -20.26 -18.85
CA LEU A 293 24.41 -19.03 -19.62
C LEU A 293 25.86 -18.57 -19.55
N VAL A 294 26.51 -18.61 -18.37
CA VAL A 294 27.94 -18.28 -18.26
C VAL A 294 28.78 -19.25 -19.11
N ALA A 295 28.51 -20.56 -19.04
CA ALA A 295 29.25 -21.55 -19.82
C ALA A 295 29.08 -21.32 -21.33
N VAL A 296 27.84 -21.13 -21.80
CA VAL A 296 27.56 -20.89 -23.22
C VAL A 296 28.12 -19.55 -23.69
N ALA A 297 28.07 -18.50 -22.86
CA ALA A 297 28.67 -17.20 -23.19
C ALA A 297 30.18 -17.31 -23.42
N LEU A 298 30.89 -18.09 -22.58
CA LEU A 298 32.32 -18.32 -22.74
C LEU A 298 32.64 -19.17 -23.97
N ILE A 299 31.85 -20.21 -24.24
CA ILE A 299 31.99 -21.05 -25.44
C ILE A 299 31.77 -20.21 -26.70
N ALA A 300 30.73 -19.36 -26.69
CA ALA A 300 30.38 -18.49 -27.81
C ALA A 300 31.25 -17.25 -27.94
N LYS A 301 32.19 -17.03 -27.01
CA LYS A 301 33.08 -15.86 -26.95
C LYS A 301 32.31 -14.54 -26.95
N VAL A 302 31.29 -14.46 -26.10
CA VAL A 302 30.52 -13.22 -25.92
C VAL A 302 31.42 -12.17 -25.26
N HIS A 303 31.65 -11.06 -25.97
CA HIS A 303 32.33 -9.89 -25.46
C HIS A 303 31.31 -8.75 -25.32
N TYR A 304 31.06 -8.33 -24.08
CA TYR A 304 30.13 -7.26 -23.74
C TYR A 304 30.85 -6.26 -22.85
N ALA A 305 30.88 -4.99 -23.24
CA ALA A 305 31.59 -3.92 -22.51
C ALA A 305 30.61 -2.94 -21.86
N GLU A 306 31.05 -2.26 -20.80
CA GLU A 306 30.26 -1.21 -20.13
C GLU A 306 29.95 -0.07 -21.12
N ASP A 307 30.97 0.37 -21.85
CA ASP A 307 30.84 1.27 -23.00
C ASP A 307 31.14 0.53 -24.32
N ALA A 308 30.25 0.68 -25.31
CA ALA A 308 30.38 -0.01 -26.59
C ALA A 308 31.67 0.37 -27.35
N CYS A 309 32.16 1.58 -27.12
CA CYS A 309 33.37 2.10 -27.76
C CYS A 309 34.66 1.49 -27.23
N ASP A 310 34.62 0.78 -26.09
CA ASP A 310 35.78 0.03 -25.58
C ASP A 310 36.06 -1.24 -26.40
N LEU A 311 35.08 -1.70 -27.19
CA LEU A 311 35.21 -2.84 -28.09
C LEU A 311 35.89 -2.40 -29.40
N GLN A 312 37.13 -2.84 -29.59
CA GLN A 312 37.88 -2.60 -30.82
C GLN A 312 37.25 -3.37 -31.98
N GLY A 313 36.90 -2.65 -33.04
CA GLY A 313 36.24 -3.19 -34.23
C GLY A 313 34.74 -2.89 -34.30
N PHE A 314 34.15 -2.30 -33.26
CA PHE A 314 32.74 -1.88 -33.27
C PHE A 314 32.61 -0.50 -33.94
N VAL A 315 32.33 -0.49 -35.25
CA VAL A 315 32.45 0.70 -36.13
C VAL A 315 31.45 1.84 -35.83
N ASP A 316 30.29 1.53 -35.22
CA ASP A 316 29.24 2.52 -34.87
C ASP A 316 28.87 2.45 -33.38
N CYS A 317 29.87 2.63 -32.51
CA CYS A 317 29.72 2.45 -31.06
C CYS A 317 28.84 3.48 -30.36
N GLU A 318 28.65 4.66 -30.96
CA GLU A 318 27.76 5.71 -30.42
C GLU A 318 26.31 5.56 -30.89
N GLY A 319 26.09 5.05 -32.11
CA GLY A 319 24.76 4.94 -32.73
C GLY A 319 24.08 3.59 -32.55
N THR A 320 24.85 2.50 -32.48
CA THR A 320 24.32 1.13 -32.44
C THR A 320 24.38 0.55 -31.03
N PRO A 321 23.24 0.18 -30.41
CA PRO A 321 23.24 -0.41 -29.07
C PRO A 321 23.86 -1.81 -29.08
N GLN A 322 24.67 -2.12 -28.06
CA GLN A 322 25.12 -3.50 -27.81
C GLN A 322 23.91 -4.39 -27.51
N ARG A 323 23.84 -5.55 -28.17
CA ARG A 323 22.81 -6.55 -27.86
C ARG A 323 23.10 -7.22 -26.52
N SER A 324 22.05 -7.53 -25.77
CA SER A 324 22.16 -8.25 -24.49
C SER A 324 22.85 -9.61 -24.66
N LEU A 325 23.46 -10.13 -23.59
CA LEU A 325 24.13 -11.43 -23.60
C LEU A 325 23.20 -12.55 -24.08
N ILE A 326 21.93 -12.54 -23.64
CA ILE A 326 20.95 -13.52 -24.10
C ILE A 326 20.68 -13.37 -25.60
N ALA A 327 20.60 -12.14 -26.12
CA ALA A 327 20.42 -11.91 -27.54
C ALA A 327 21.60 -12.42 -28.37
N GLN A 328 22.83 -12.20 -27.92
CA GLN A 328 24.04 -12.68 -28.60
C GLN A 328 24.14 -14.21 -28.57
N ILE A 329 23.78 -14.86 -27.46
CA ILE A 329 23.72 -16.33 -27.39
C ILE A 329 22.61 -16.87 -28.29
N ALA A 330 21.42 -16.26 -28.25
CA ALA A 330 20.30 -16.70 -29.06
C ALA A 330 20.59 -16.57 -30.56
N SER A 331 21.24 -15.48 -30.99
CA SER A 331 21.64 -15.29 -32.39
C SER A 331 22.72 -16.29 -32.82
N ALA A 332 23.69 -16.58 -31.95
CA ALA A 332 24.74 -17.58 -32.21
C ALA A 332 24.19 -19.02 -32.30
N VAL A 333 23.18 -19.36 -31.49
CA VAL A 333 22.61 -20.71 -31.41
C VAL A 333 21.60 -20.97 -32.52
N PHE A 334 20.74 -20.00 -32.86
CA PHE A 334 19.64 -20.21 -33.83
C PHE A 334 19.88 -19.58 -35.20
N GLY A 335 20.91 -18.75 -35.36
CA GLY A 335 21.25 -18.06 -36.61
C GLY A 335 20.38 -16.83 -36.86
N GLY A 336 21.00 -15.75 -37.37
CA GLY A 336 20.35 -14.46 -37.60
C GLY A 336 19.41 -14.39 -38.83
N SER A 337 19.51 -15.31 -39.80
CA SER A 337 18.67 -15.27 -41.00
C SER A 337 18.39 -16.64 -41.61
N LEU A 338 17.17 -17.14 -41.34
CA LEU A 338 16.22 -17.95 -42.14
C LEU A 338 15.22 -18.71 -41.23
N PHE A 339 15.47 -18.77 -39.92
CA PHE A 339 14.56 -19.28 -38.88
C PHE A 339 14.53 -18.34 -37.64
N GLY A 340 14.37 -17.02 -37.81
CA GLY A 340 14.47 -16.04 -36.70
C GLY A 340 13.43 -16.16 -35.57
N ILE A 341 12.45 -17.07 -35.69
CA ILE A 341 11.34 -17.23 -34.74
C ILE A 341 11.83 -17.56 -33.31
N PRO A 342 12.77 -18.51 -33.08
CA PRO A 342 13.26 -18.80 -31.73
C PRO A 342 14.02 -17.63 -31.10
N PHE A 343 14.75 -16.84 -31.89
CA PHE A 343 15.42 -15.63 -31.40
C PHE A 343 14.39 -14.62 -30.86
N TYR A 344 13.41 -14.23 -31.68
CA TYR A 344 12.37 -13.28 -31.26
C TYR A 344 11.51 -13.84 -30.11
N LEU A 345 11.25 -15.15 -30.09
CA LEU A 345 10.55 -15.80 -28.99
C LEU A 345 11.33 -15.69 -27.67
N ILE A 346 12.64 -15.95 -27.69
CA ILE A 346 13.49 -15.82 -26.50
C ILE A 346 13.53 -14.37 -26.03
N GLN A 347 13.72 -13.40 -26.95
CA GLN A 347 13.73 -11.98 -26.59
C GLN A 347 12.39 -11.53 -26.00
N ALA A 348 11.27 -11.92 -26.61
CA ALA A 348 9.94 -11.60 -26.11
C ALA A 348 9.67 -12.25 -24.74
N CYS A 349 10.07 -13.51 -24.52
CA CYS A 349 9.93 -14.18 -23.23
C CYS A 349 10.79 -13.52 -22.14
N THR A 350 12.04 -13.21 -22.45
CA THR A 350 12.97 -12.52 -21.53
C THR A 350 12.45 -11.14 -21.15
N ALA A 351 12.06 -10.33 -22.13
CA ALA A 351 11.47 -9.01 -21.89
C ALA A 351 10.18 -9.12 -21.07
N ALA A 352 9.29 -10.06 -21.39
CA ALA A 352 8.05 -10.26 -20.66
C ALA A 352 8.30 -10.61 -19.18
N VAL A 353 9.24 -11.53 -18.90
CA VAL A 353 9.57 -11.93 -17.52
C VAL A 353 10.25 -10.83 -16.73
N LEU A 354 11.12 -10.04 -17.36
CA LEU A 354 11.73 -8.87 -16.74
C LEU A 354 10.66 -7.81 -16.42
N LEU A 355 9.78 -7.46 -17.36
CA LEU A 355 8.66 -6.55 -17.09
C LEU A 355 7.74 -7.09 -15.98
N LEU A 356 7.56 -8.41 -15.92
CA LEU A 356 6.78 -9.06 -14.88
C LEU A 356 7.46 -9.05 -13.50
N ALA A 357 8.79 -9.09 -13.44
CA ALA A 357 9.53 -9.06 -12.18
C ALA A 357 9.24 -7.77 -11.40
N ALA A 358 9.05 -6.64 -12.09
CA ALA A 358 8.63 -5.37 -11.48
C ALA A 358 7.29 -5.48 -10.73
N ASN A 359 6.40 -6.41 -11.14
CA ASN A 359 5.14 -6.68 -10.44
C ASN A 359 5.36 -7.19 -9.01
N THR A 360 6.48 -7.87 -8.74
CA THR A 360 6.87 -8.30 -7.38
C THR A 360 6.99 -7.10 -6.45
N ALA A 361 7.66 -6.03 -6.90
CA ALA A 361 7.81 -4.80 -6.14
C ALA A 361 6.50 -4.02 -6.01
N PHE A 362 5.66 -3.98 -7.06
CA PHE A 362 4.34 -3.36 -6.99
C PHE A 362 3.39 -4.05 -5.99
N ASN A 363 3.64 -5.31 -5.63
CA ASN A 363 2.94 -6.00 -4.56
C ASN A 363 3.66 -5.90 -3.19
N GLY A 364 5.00 -5.97 -3.19
CA GLY A 364 5.83 -5.96 -1.99
C GLY A 364 5.93 -4.59 -1.30
N PHE A 365 6.21 -3.52 -2.05
CA PHE A 365 6.38 -2.18 -1.51
C PHE A 365 5.13 -1.66 -0.78
N PRO A 366 3.90 -1.76 -1.34
CA PRO A 366 2.73 -1.27 -0.63
C PRO A 366 2.40 -2.10 0.61
N LEU A 367 2.71 -3.39 0.61
CA LEU A 367 2.59 -4.26 1.78
C LEU A 367 3.55 -3.82 2.89
N LEU A 368 4.85 -3.66 2.59
CA LEU A 368 5.84 -3.19 3.55
C LEU A 368 5.49 -1.78 4.05
N GLY A 369 5.10 -0.87 3.16
CA GLY A 369 4.64 0.48 3.52
C GLY A 369 3.45 0.46 4.49
N SER A 370 2.51 -0.48 4.31
CA SER A 370 1.39 -0.66 5.24
C SER A 370 1.83 -1.18 6.62
N ILE A 371 2.83 -2.07 6.68
CA ILE A 371 3.41 -2.59 7.93
C ILE A 371 4.11 -1.44 8.67
N LEU A 372 4.96 -0.69 7.98
CA LEU A 372 5.65 0.48 8.57
C LEU A 372 4.68 1.57 9.04
N ALA A 373 3.58 1.80 8.30
CA ALA A 373 2.56 2.75 8.71
C ALA A 373 1.76 2.30 9.94
N ARG A 374 1.54 0.99 10.12
CA ARG A 374 0.94 0.42 11.35
C ARG A 374 1.90 0.56 12.54
N ASP A 375 3.17 0.34 12.30
CA ASP A 375 4.26 0.53 13.28
C ASP A 375 4.61 2.01 13.51
N GLN A 376 3.86 2.95 12.90
CA GLN A 376 4.00 4.40 13.05
C GLN A 376 5.32 4.98 12.50
N TYR A 377 6.03 4.26 11.63
CA TYR A 377 7.24 4.74 10.93
C TYR A 377 6.96 5.36 9.56
N ALA A 378 5.72 5.28 9.07
CA ALA A 378 5.33 5.86 7.78
C ALA A 378 3.98 6.58 7.86
N PRO A 379 3.64 7.46 6.90
CA PRO A 379 2.36 8.16 6.88
C PRO A 379 1.17 7.20 6.94
N LYS A 380 0.14 7.53 7.75
CA LYS A 380 -1.07 6.68 7.89
C LYS A 380 -1.78 6.43 6.55
N ALA A 381 -1.59 7.31 5.56
CA ALA A 381 -2.07 7.16 4.19
C ALA A 381 -1.52 5.91 3.47
N LEU A 382 -0.38 5.34 3.86
CA LEU A 382 0.12 4.08 3.29
C LEU A 382 -0.61 2.85 3.85
N ASN A 383 -1.26 2.97 5.00
CA ASN A 383 -2.10 1.90 5.58
C ASN A 383 -3.55 1.92 5.06
N THR A 384 -3.96 2.98 4.36
CA THR A 384 -5.31 3.04 3.78
C THR A 384 -5.37 2.21 2.51
N ARG A 385 -6.29 1.23 2.48
CA ARG A 385 -6.60 0.47 1.27
C ARG A 385 -7.54 1.29 0.39
N GLY A 386 -7.26 1.35 -0.90
CA GLY A 386 -8.12 1.97 -1.89
C GLY A 386 -9.36 1.13 -2.20
N ASP A 387 -10.18 1.64 -3.11
CA ASP A 387 -11.51 1.12 -3.45
C ASP A 387 -11.50 -0.33 -3.97
N ARG A 388 -10.36 -0.80 -4.50
CA ARG A 388 -10.13 -2.19 -4.91
C ARG A 388 -9.36 -3.03 -3.89
N LEU A 389 -9.31 -2.58 -2.63
CA LEU A 389 -8.64 -3.23 -1.51
C LEU A 389 -7.10 -3.34 -1.63
N ILE A 390 -6.51 -2.55 -2.54
CA ILE A 390 -5.06 -2.44 -2.79
C ILE A 390 -4.53 -1.19 -2.10
N TYR A 391 -3.30 -1.21 -1.60
CA TYR A 391 -2.64 -0.03 -1.03
C TYR A 391 -2.17 0.93 -2.15
N SER A 392 -3.13 1.61 -2.80
CA SER A 392 -2.91 2.43 -4.00
C SER A 392 -1.86 3.52 -3.82
N ASN A 393 -1.78 4.14 -2.65
CA ASN A 393 -0.79 5.18 -2.36
C ASN A 393 0.65 4.64 -2.44
N GLY A 394 0.88 3.40 -1.99
CA GLY A 394 2.18 2.75 -2.11
C GLY A 394 2.57 2.50 -3.57
N VAL A 395 1.63 2.04 -4.40
CA VAL A 395 1.85 1.80 -5.84
C VAL A 395 2.21 3.09 -6.57
N ILE A 396 1.49 4.19 -6.28
CA ILE A 396 1.73 5.50 -6.90
C ILE A 396 3.11 6.05 -6.51
N VAL A 397 3.46 6.00 -5.21
CA VAL A 397 4.77 6.46 -4.73
C VAL A 397 5.90 5.64 -5.38
N LEU A 398 5.77 4.32 -5.41
CA LEU A 398 6.76 3.45 -6.06
C LEU A 398 6.94 3.81 -7.54
N ALA A 399 5.84 3.94 -8.30
CA ALA A 399 5.89 4.30 -9.72
C ALA A 399 6.57 5.66 -9.97
N LEU A 400 6.22 6.68 -9.18
CA LEU A 400 6.81 8.01 -9.31
C LEU A 400 8.31 8.01 -9.03
N VAL A 401 8.75 7.34 -7.97
CA VAL A 401 10.17 7.26 -7.62
C VAL A 401 10.93 6.43 -8.65
N ALA A 402 10.37 5.31 -9.12
CA ALA A 402 10.98 4.49 -10.18
C ALA A 402 11.15 5.29 -11.49
N CYS A 403 10.12 6.02 -11.92
CA CYS A 403 10.21 6.91 -13.09
C CYS A 403 11.29 8.00 -12.91
N ALA A 404 11.37 8.63 -11.73
CA ALA A 404 12.39 9.64 -11.46
C ALA A 404 13.81 9.05 -11.55
N ILE A 405 14.02 7.84 -11.03
CA ILE A 405 15.32 7.16 -11.11
C ILE A 405 15.64 6.77 -12.55
N LEU A 406 14.68 6.24 -13.31
CA LEU A 406 14.87 5.92 -14.73
C LEU A 406 15.24 7.15 -15.56
N LEU A 407 14.66 8.32 -15.25
CA LEU A 407 15.03 9.59 -15.89
C LEU A 407 16.47 10.01 -15.56
N VAL A 408 16.87 9.91 -14.29
CA VAL A 408 18.22 10.31 -13.84
C VAL A 408 19.29 9.39 -14.44
N TYR A 409 19.05 8.09 -14.44
CA TYR A 409 20.00 7.09 -14.95
C TYR A 409 19.82 6.78 -16.44
N GLN A 410 18.95 7.52 -17.15
CA GLN A 410 18.69 7.30 -18.59
C GLN A 410 18.35 5.83 -18.92
N ALA A 411 17.65 5.15 -18.00
CA ALA A 411 17.35 3.72 -18.06
C ALA A 411 18.58 2.82 -18.31
N SER A 412 19.78 3.19 -17.82
CA SER A 412 20.98 2.36 -17.90
C SER A 412 20.89 1.17 -16.94
N VAL A 413 20.87 -0.05 -17.46
CA VAL A 413 20.78 -1.29 -16.65
C VAL A 413 21.94 -1.39 -15.67
N THR A 414 23.17 -1.26 -16.16
CA THR A 414 24.40 -1.39 -15.36
C THR A 414 24.47 -0.39 -14.21
N GLY A 415 24.16 0.89 -14.46
CA GLY A 415 24.13 1.90 -13.40
C GLY A 415 23.10 1.60 -12.31
N LEU A 416 21.93 1.08 -12.69
CA LEU A 416 20.85 0.74 -11.76
C LEU A 416 21.16 -0.51 -10.92
N ILE A 417 21.73 -1.55 -11.54
CA ILE A 417 22.10 -2.80 -10.85
C ILE A 417 23.11 -2.54 -9.72
N GLN A 418 24.04 -1.60 -9.92
CA GLN A 418 25.06 -1.28 -8.92
C GLN A 418 24.47 -0.70 -7.63
N LEU A 419 23.39 0.08 -7.73
CA LEU A 419 22.67 0.63 -6.58
C LEU A 419 21.88 -0.47 -5.85
N TYR A 420 21.31 -1.39 -6.62
CA TYR A 420 20.42 -2.43 -6.14
C TYR A 420 21.09 -3.39 -5.15
N ILE A 421 22.29 -3.85 -5.49
CA ILE A 421 23.01 -4.90 -4.75
C ILE A 421 23.24 -4.50 -3.28
N ILE A 422 23.53 -3.23 -2.99
CA ILE A 422 23.79 -2.78 -1.61
C ILE A 422 22.56 -2.97 -0.72
N GLY A 423 21.37 -2.62 -1.22
CA GLY A 423 20.12 -2.76 -0.46
C GLY A 423 19.84 -4.20 -0.04
N VAL A 424 19.85 -5.09 -1.03
CA VAL A 424 19.68 -6.54 -0.84
C VAL A 424 20.66 -7.06 0.22
N PHE A 425 21.95 -6.77 0.07
CA PHE A 425 22.97 -7.34 0.97
C PHE A 425 22.95 -6.74 2.38
N VAL A 426 22.51 -5.49 2.56
CA VAL A 426 22.23 -4.93 3.89
C VAL A 426 21.08 -5.68 4.56
N SER A 427 19.98 -5.89 3.83
CA SER A 427 18.81 -6.66 4.30
C SER A 427 19.21 -8.08 4.68
N PHE A 428 19.91 -8.78 3.79
CA PHE A 428 20.38 -10.14 4.00
C PHE A 428 21.30 -10.21 5.22
N THR A 429 22.33 -9.37 5.30
CA THR A 429 23.30 -9.41 6.41
C THR A 429 22.63 -9.26 7.77
N LEU A 430 21.70 -8.30 7.91
CA LEU A 430 20.98 -8.05 9.16
C LEU A 430 19.92 -9.13 9.44
N GLY A 431 19.21 -9.61 8.41
CA GLY A 431 18.26 -10.71 8.53
C GLY A 431 18.93 -12.01 8.99
N GLN A 432 20.04 -12.39 8.34
CA GLN A 432 20.87 -13.54 8.70
C GLN A 432 21.41 -13.43 10.13
N THR A 433 21.94 -12.26 10.49
CA THR A 433 22.45 -11.98 11.85
C THR A 433 21.32 -12.07 12.88
N GLY A 434 20.14 -11.54 12.57
CA GLY A 434 18.94 -11.68 13.41
C GLY A 434 18.52 -13.14 13.61
N MET A 435 18.62 -13.97 12.57
CA MET A 435 18.39 -15.41 12.67
C MET A 435 19.43 -16.12 13.55
N VAL A 436 20.71 -15.72 13.49
CA VAL A 436 21.74 -16.26 14.40
C VAL A 436 21.39 -15.95 15.87
N VAL A 437 20.95 -14.72 16.16
CA VAL A 437 20.48 -14.33 17.50
C VAL A 437 19.25 -15.13 17.91
N HIS A 438 18.28 -15.30 17.00
CA HIS A 438 17.08 -16.10 17.24
C HIS A 438 17.42 -17.54 17.66
N TRP A 439 18.23 -18.25 16.88
CA TRP A 439 18.62 -19.64 17.19
C TRP A 439 19.47 -19.72 18.47
N THR A 440 20.31 -18.73 18.74
CA THR A 440 21.12 -18.67 19.96
C THR A 440 20.25 -18.48 21.20
N ARG A 441 19.21 -17.62 21.13
CA ARG A 441 18.23 -17.47 22.21
C ARG A 441 17.47 -18.76 22.44
N MET A 442 17.02 -19.43 21.39
CA MET A 442 16.28 -20.69 21.51
C MET A 442 17.13 -21.84 22.10
N LEU A 443 18.44 -21.86 21.86
CA LEU A 443 19.36 -22.79 22.53
C LEU A 443 19.48 -22.53 24.04
N ARG A 444 19.40 -21.25 24.46
CA ARG A 444 19.46 -20.86 25.88
C ARG A 444 18.16 -21.17 26.63
N GLU A 445 17.02 -20.96 26.00
CA GLU A 445 15.68 -21.16 26.61
C GLU A 445 15.26 -22.65 26.67
N GLY A 446 16.00 -23.53 25.98
CA GLY A 446 15.73 -24.96 25.92
C GLY A 446 14.92 -25.32 24.67
N CYS A 447 15.40 -26.32 23.92
CA CYS A 447 14.75 -26.81 22.71
C CYS A 447 14.79 -28.34 22.62
N VAL A 448 13.77 -28.92 21.99
CA VAL A 448 13.56 -30.38 21.88
C VAL A 448 14.59 -31.04 20.94
N ASP A 449 14.93 -30.37 19.83
CA ASP A 449 15.93 -30.87 18.85
C ASP A 449 17.12 -29.90 18.75
N ARG A 450 18.09 -30.04 19.66
CA ARG A 450 19.29 -29.21 19.67
C ARG A 450 20.13 -29.37 18.40
N GLY A 451 20.16 -30.57 17.79
CA GLY A 451 20.97 -30.86 16.61
C GLY A 451 20.50 -30.11 15.37
N ALA A 452 19.19 -30.03 15.13
CA ALA A 452 18.65 -29.20 14.06
C ALA A 452 18.93 -27.70 14.28
N VAL A 453 18.89 -27.24 15.53
CA VAL A 453 19.12 -25.82 15.88
C VAL A 453 20.58 -25.42 15.70
N TYR A 454 21.53 -26.28 16.08
CA TYR A 454 22.94 -26.03 15.81
C TYR A 454 23.23 -25.93 14.31
N ARG A 455 22.65 -26.84 13.50
CA ARG A 455 22.78 -26.78 12.03
C ARG A 455 22.17 -25.50 11.47
N ALA A 456 20.95 -25.14 11.89
CA ALA A 456 20.29 -23.92 11.44
C ALA A 456 21.10 -22.67 11.82
N ARG A 457 21.64 -22.60 13.05
CA ARG A 457 22.53 -21.53 13.48
C ARG A 457 23.80 -21.47 12.63
N GLY A 458 24.41 -22.62 12.35
CA GLY A 458 25.62 -22.71 11.52
C GLY A 458 25.39 -22.19 10.10
N ILE A 459 24.29 -22.59 9.46
CA ILE A 459 23.91 -22.11 8.11
C ILE A 459 23.70 -20.59 8.12
N ASN A 460 22.94 -20.06 9.09
CA ASN A 460 22.70 -18.61 9.18
C ASN A 460 23.97 -17.82 9.52
N ALA A 461 24.86 -18.37 10.35
CA ALA A 461 26.12 -17.70 10.70
C ALA A 461 27.08 -17.65 9.51
N PHE A 462 27.18 -18.76 8.76
CA PHE A 462 27.95 -18.78 7.52
C PHE A 462 27.35 -17.86 6.46
N GLY A 463 26.02 -17.84 6.33
CA GLY A 463 25.30 -16.90 5.48
C GLY A 463 25.54 -15.43 5.86
N ALA A 464 25.48 -15.10 7.15
CA ALA A 464 25.77 -13.75 7.65
C ALA A 464 27.21 -13.33 7.33
N LEU A 465 28.19 -14.22 7.53
CA LEU A 465 29.59 -13.95 7.19
C LEU A 465 29.77 -13.67 5.69
N LEU A 466 29.22 -14.55 4.84
CA LEU A 466 29.36 -14.41 3.38
C LEU A 466 28.66 -13.14 2.87
N THR A 467 27.42 -12.90 3.29
CA THR A 467 26.66 -11.71 2.88
C THR A 467 27.28 -10.42 3.39
N ALA A 468 27.82 -10.40 4.62
CA ALA A 468 28.59 -9.26 5.12
C ALA A 468 29.89 -9.04 4.33
N SER A 469 30.59 -10.12 3.96
CA SER A 469 31.81 -10.04 3.15
C SER A 469 31.50 -9.44 1.77
N VAL A 470 30.44 -9.90 1.12
CA VAL A 470 29.95 -9.34 -0.15
C VAL A 470 29.59 -7.87 0.03
N LEU A 471 28.84 -7.51 1.07
CA LEU A 471 28.48 -6.12 1.35
C LEU A 471 29.70 -5.20 1.47
N ILE A 472 30.74 -5.65 2.20
CA ILE A 472 32.00 -4.89 2.33
C ILE A 472 32.66 -4.74 0.96
N VAL A 473 32.77 -5.82 0.19
CA VAL A 473 33.36 -5.81 -1.15
C VAL A 473 32.62 -4.85 -2.08
N VAL A 474 31.29 -4.93 -2.12
CA VAL A 474 30.45 -4.03 -2.94
C VAL A 474 30.67 -2.58 -2.52
N THR A 475 30.66 -2.33 -1.21
CA THR A 475 30.85 -0.98 -0.65
C THR A 475 32.18 -0.39 -1.07
N VAL A 476 33.28 -1.15 -0.99
CA VAL A 476 34.62 -0.66 -1.34
C VAL A 476 34.79 -0.50 -2.85
N THR A 477 34.35 -1.49 -3.64
CA THR A 477 34.63 -1.54 -5.08
C THR A 477 33.71 -0.63 -5.91
N LYS A 478 32.47 -0.39 -5.46
CA LYS A 478 31.45 0.35 -6.23
C LYS A 478 31.18 1.75 -5.71
N PHE A 479 31.82 2.21 -4.61
CA PHE A 479 31.59 3.56 -4.06
C PHE A 479 31.79 4.66 -5.10
N THR A 480 32.81 4.52 -5.95
CA THR A 480 33.17 5.48 -7.00
C THR A 480 32.27 5.43 -8.22
N HIS A 481 31.47 4.38 -8.40
CA HIS A 481 30.66 4.13 -9.61
C HIS A 481 29.16 4.36 -9.35
N GLY A 482 28.81 5.33 -8.49
CA GLY A 482 27.42 5.74 -8.23
C GLY A 482 26.74 5.08 -7.03
N ALA A 483 27.34 4.05 -6.43
CA ALA A 483 26.77 3.37 -5.26
C ALA A 483 26.67 4.26 -4.00
N TRP A 484 27.36 5.40 -3.99
CA TRP A 484 27.26 6.44 -2.94
C TRP A 484 25.82 6.93 -2.72
N LEU A 485 24.96 6.90 -3.76
CA LEU A 485 23.58 7.36 -3.66
C LEU A 485 22.78 6.54 -2.62
N VAL A 486 23.03 5.24 -2.53
CA VAL A 486 22.36 4.35 -1.55
C VAL A 486 22.75 4.75 -0.12
N PHE A 487 24.02 5.07 0.11
CA PHE A 487 24.53 5.56 1.39
C PHE A 487 23.96 6.93 1.78
N VAL A 488 23.36 7.66 0.84
CA VAL A 488 22.64 8.92 1.12
C VAL A 488 21.15 8.65 1.34
N ILE A 489 20.51 7.89 0.46
CA ILE A 489 19.07 7.63 0.51
C ILE A 489 18.68 6.84 1.76
N MET A 490 19.44 5.80 2.14
CA MET A 490 19.09 4.97 3.30
C MET A 490 19.08 5.76 4.62
N PRO A 491 20.10 6.58 4.97
CA PRO A 491 20.01 7.43 6.16
C PRO A 491 18.89 8.47 6.10
N ILE A 492 18.58 9.02 4.92
CA ILE A 492 17.45 9.96 4.77
C ILE A 492 16.13 9.25 5.07
N LEU A 493 15.89 8.06 4.50
CA LEU A 493 14.69 7.28 4.80
C LEU A 493 14.62 6.89 6.28
N PHE A 494 15.73 6.44 6.86
CA PHE A 494 15.82 6.08 8.27
C PHE A 494 15.47 7.26 9.19
N THR A 495 16.05 8.44 8.93
CA THR A 495 15.78 9.65 9.73
C THR A 495 14.36 10.16 9.54
N LEU A 496 13.80 10.07 8.32
CA LEU A 496 12.41 10.39 8.04
C LEU A 496 11.45 9.46 8.80
N MET A 497 11.71 8.14 8.82
CA MET A 497 10.92 7.18 9.59
C MET A 497 10.93 7.48 11.08
N LEU A 498 12.11 7.79 11.65
CA LEU A 498 12.23 8.22 13.04
C LEU A 498 11.51 9.54 13.31
N GLY A 499 11.58 10.49 12.37
CA GLY A 499 10.87 11.76 12.45
C GLY A 499 9.35 11.59 12.48
N VAL A 500 8.82 10.72 11.63
CA VAL A 500 7.38 10.38 11.58
C VAL A 500 6.95 9.69 12.87
N ASN A 501 7.72 8.71 13.37
CA ASN A 501 7.41 8.02 14.62
C ASN A 501 7.41 8.98 15.81
N ARG A 502 8.42 9.86 15.89
CA ARG A 502 8.47 10.91 16.92
C ARG A 502 7.27 11.84 16.84
N TYR A 503 6.92 12.32 15.65
CA TYR A 503 5.76 13.18 15.46
C TYR A 503 4.46 12.51 15.95
N TYR A 504 4.23 11.25 15.59
CA TYR A 504 3.02 10.55 16.04
C TYR A 504 3.02 10.27 17.54
N ARG A 505 4.19 10.00 18.14
CA ARG A 505 4.29 9.87 19.60
C ARG A 505 3.97 11.19 20.29
N ASP A 506 4.52 12.29 19.81
CA ASP A 506 4.32 13.62 20.38
C ASP A 506 2.83 14.03 20.25
N VAL A 507 2.20 13.79 19.10
CA VAL A 507 0.75 13.97 18.90
C VAL A 507 -0.07 13.06 19.81
N ARG A 508 0.34 11.79 20.00
CA ARG A 508 -0.39 10.87 20.88
C ARG A 508 -0.41 11.38 22.32
N VAL A 509 0.72 11.92 22.80
CA VAL A 509 0.81 12.52 24.13
C VAL A 509 -0.02 13.80 24.23
N GLU A 510 -0.07 14.60 23.16
CA GLU A 510 -0.87 15.85 23.14
C GLU A 510 -2.39 15.60 23.12
N ILE A 511 -2.85 14.49 22.56
CA ILE A 511 -4.28 14.11 22.49
C ILE A 511 -4.70 13.11 23.57
N GLU A 512 -3.78 12.69 24.45
CA GLU A 512 -4.12 11.79 25.55
C GLU A 512 -5.14 12.48 26.47
N PRO A 513 -6.21 11.79 26.92
CA PRO A 513 -7.21 12.40 27.79
C PRO A 513 -6.56 12.96 29.05
N ASP A 514 -6.89 14.21 29.38
CA ASP A 514 -6.47 14.82 30.64
C ASP A 514 -6.98 13.97 31.82
N ALA A 515 -6.16 13.85 32.88
CA ALA A 515 -6.48 13.05 34.07
C ALA A 515 -7.81 13.44 34.73
N THR A 516 -8.26 14.68 34.53
CA THR A 516 -9.58 15.18 34.92
C THR A 516 -10.17 15.96 33.75
N THR A 517 -11.06 15.33 32.98
CA THR A 517 -11.82 16.01 31.91
C THR A 517 -13.06 16.67 32.51
N GLN A 518 -13.21 17.99 32.37
CA GLN A 518 -14.44 18.69 32.74
C GLN A 518 -15.32 18.87 31.50
N PHE A 519 -16.58 18.46 31.60
CA PHE A 519 -17.57 18.63 30.54
C PHE A 519 -18.59 19.69 30.97
N GLY A 520 -18.99 20.56 30.04
CA GLY A 520 -20.05 21.56 30.25
C GLY A 520 -19.61 22.98 29.94
N SER A 521 -20.08 23.55 28.83
CA SER A 521 -20.05 24.99 28.61
C SER A 521 -21.21 25.64 29.36
N HIS A 522 -20.98 26.84 29.90
CA HIS A 522 -22.03 27.65 30.52
C HIS A 522 -22.72 28.47 29.43
N GLY A 523 -23.55 27.81 28.61
CA GLY A 523 -24.40 28.42 27.57
C GLY A 523 -24.07 28.00 26.13
N ASP A 524 -25.01 28.30 25.22
CA ASP A 524 -25.00 27.92 23.80
C ASP A 524 -25.59 29.04 22.91
N HIS A 525 -24.74 29.63 22.07
CA HIS A 525 -25.10 30.75 21.20
C HIS A 525 -24.93 30.37 19.73
N ALA A 526 -25.98 30.54 18.93
CA ALA A 526 -25.95 30.27 17.49
C ALA A 526 -25.92 31.53 16.64
N ILE A 527 -25.07 31.48 15.62
CA ILE A 527 -24.90 32.54 14.63
C ILE A 527 -25.18 31.95 13.25
N VAL A 528 -26.11 32.53 12.50
CA VAL A 528 -26.30 32.21 11.08
C VAL A 528 -25.60 33.27 10.25
N LEU A 529 -24.59 32.87 9.46
CA LEU A 529 -23.86 33.81 8.62
C LEU A 529 -24.67 34.14 7.36
N VAL A 530 -25.06 35.40 7.22
CA VAL A 530 -25.91 35.90 6.13
C VAL A 530 -25.11 36.81 5.20
N GLY A 531 -24.95 36.39 3.94
CA GLY A 531 -24.39 37.24 2.89
C GLY A 531 -25.47 38.06 2.18
N THR A 532 -26.42 37.36 1.57
CA THR A 532 -27.55 37.93 0.82
C THR A 532 -28.78 37.06 1.05
N MET A 533 -29.98 37.61 0.83
CA MET A 533 -31.21 36.85 1.01
C MET A 533 -31.35 35.76 -0.05
N GLN A 534 -31.09 34.50 0.33
CA GLN A 534 -31.09 33.35 -0.59
C GLN A 534 -31.68 32.10 0.07
N LYS A 535 -32.15 31.15 -0.75
CA LYS A 535 -32.70 29.87 -0.28
C LYS A 535 -31.77 29.07 0.67
N PRO A 536 -30.43 28.99 0.44
CA PRO A 536 -29.51 28.32 1.36
C PRO A 536 -29.44 28.97 2.74
N VAL A 537 -29.54 30.30 2.81
CA VAL A 537 -29.57 31.04 4.09
C VAL A 537 -30.85 30.73 4.84
N LEU A 538 -31.99 30.74 4.16
CA LEU A 538 -33.27 30.35 4.75
C LEU A 538 -33.26 28.91 5.28
N LYS A 539 -32.57 27.99 4.59
CA LYS A 539 -32.38 26.61 5.07
C LYS A 539 -31.47 26.58 6.30
N ALA A 540 -30.42 27.41 6.33
CA ALA A 540 -29.53 27.48 7.49
C ALA A 540 -30.23 28.06 8.73
N LEU A 541 -31.08 29.07 8.56
CA LEU A 541 -31.96 29.58 9.63
C LEU A 541 -32.90 28.49 10.15
N ASP A 542 -33.57 27.77 9.25
CA ASP A 542 -34.47 26.67 9.62
C ASP A 542 -33.75 25.60 10.46
N TYR A 543 -32.52 25.23 10.08
CA TYR A 543 -31.71 24.28 10.83
C TYR A 543 -31.29 24.82 12.21
N ALA A 544 -30.91 26.09 12.29
CA ALA A 544 -30.51 26.73 13.54
C ALA A 544 -31.70 26.89 14.51
N ILE A 545 -32.89 27.23 14.00
CA ILE A 545 -34.13 27.32 14.79
C ILE A 545 -34.52 25.92 15.29
N ALA A 546 -34.43 24.90 14.43
CA ALA A 546 -34.74 23.52 14.80
C ALA A 546 -33.81 22.96 15.89
N ALA A 547 -32.55 23.43 15.94
CA ALA A 547 -31.57 23.02 16.95
C ALA A 547 -31.84 23.58 18.35
N ARG A 548 -32.71 24.59 18.50
CA ARG A 548 -33.14 25.18 19.79
C ARG A 548 -31.98 25.62 20.69
N HIS A 549 -31.06 26.39 20.13
CA HIS A 549 -30.00 27.07 20.89
C HIS A 549 -30.58 28.04 21.93
N GLU A 550 -29.85 28.31 23.01
CA GLU A 550 -30.28 29.24 24.08
C GLU A 550 -30.43 30.67 23.55
N SER A 551 -29.55 31.07 22.62
CA SER A 551 -29.67 32.31 21.87
C SER A 551 -29.32 32.10 20.40
N LEU A 552 -30.00 32.83 19.50
CA LEU A 552 -29.84 32.72 18.06
C LEU A 552 -29.88 34.10 17.42
N GLU A 553 -28.88 34.42 16.60
CA GLU A 553 -28.87 35.63 15.79
C GLU A 553 -28.36 35.38 14.36
N ALA A 554 -28.77 36.23 13.44
CA ALA A 554 -28.26 36.26 12.08
C ALA A 554 -27.24 37.38 11.96
N ILE A 555 -26.02 37.08 11.49
CA ILE A 555 -24.97 38.10 11.32
C ILE A 555 -24.73 38.35 9.84
N HIS A 556 -24.86 39.62 9.46
CA HIS A 556 -24.41 40.12 8.17
C HIS A 556 -23.17 40.99 8.35
N VAL A 557 -22.11 40.70 7.59
CA VAL A 557 -20.92 41.55 7.56
C VAL A 557 -21.05 42.54 6.41
N GLY A 558 -21.33 43.80 6.74
CA GLY A 558 -21.57 44.87 5.79
C GLY A 558 -20.28 45.31 5.10
N ILE A 559 -20.15 44.95 3.83
CA ILE A 559 -19.06 45.38 2.92
C ILE A 559 -19.52 46.52 2.01
N ASP A 560 -20.81 46.52 1.69
CA ASP A 560 -21.48 47.40 0.76
C ASP A 560 -22.80 47.85 1.37
N ASP A 561 -22.92 49.15 1.59
CA ASP A 561 -24.03 49.75 2.32
C ASP A 561 -25.36 49.58 1.57
N GLU A 562 -25.35 49.59 0.23
CA GLU A 562 -26.56 49.38 -0.57
C GLU A 562 -27.08 47.94 -0.43
N ALA A 563 -26.19 46.95 -0.55
CA ALA A 563 -26.54 45.55 -0.38
C ALA A 563 -27.02 45.24 1.04
N THR A 564 -26.41 45.85 2.06
CA THR A 564 -26.84 45.73 3.46
C THR A 564 -28.23 46.32 3.69
N ALA A 565 -28.52 47.51 3.14
CA ALA A 565 -29.85 48.12 3.24
C ALA A 565 -30.93 47.28 2.53
N LEU A 566 -30.60 46.70 1.37
CA LEU A 566 -31.50 45.80 0.64
C LEU A 566 -31.79 44.52 1.43
N LEU A 567 -30.77 43.90 2.04
CA LEU A 567 -30.94 42.73 2.89
C LEU A 567 -31.86 43.02 4.08
N GLN A 568 -31.68 44.18 4.73
CA GLN A 568 -32.48 44.56 5.89
C GLN A 568 -33.97 44.74 5.52
N ARG A 569 -34.26 45.38 4.38
CA ARG A 569 -35.64 45.49 3.86
C ARG A 569 -36.24 44.12 3.58
N GLN A 570 -35.51 43.26 2.88
CA GLN A 570 -35.95 41.89 2.57
C GLN A 570 -36.17 41.04 3.83
N TRP A 571 -35.40 41.28 4.89
CA TRP A 571 -35.56 40.58 6.16
C TRP A 571 -36.89 40.93 6.83
N THR A 572 -37.25 42.22 6.82
CA THR A 572 -38.53 42.71 7.34
C THR A 572 -39.71 42.26 6.49
N GLU A 573 -39.59 42.32 5.16
CA GLU A 573 -40.64 41.86 4.22
C GLU A 573 -40.95 40.37 4.34
N GLN A 574 -39.96 39.56 4.73
CA GLN A 574 -40.10 38.10 4.90
C GLN A 574 -40.53 37.71 6.33
N GLU A 575 -40.79 38.69 7.20
CA GLU A 575 -41.23 38.48 8.59
C GLU A 575 -40.33 37.51 9.38
N ILE A 576 -39.01 37.61 9.19
CA ILE A 576 -38.06 36.75 9.90
C ILE A 576 -37.82 37.29 11.31
N GLU A 577 -38.29 36.55 12.31
CA GLU A 577 -38.21 36.92 13.74
C GLU A 577 -36.78 36.85 14.32
N VAL A 578 -35.86 36.12 13.67
CA VAL A 578 -34.46 36.02 14.12
C VAL A 578 -33.78 37.39 13.98
N PRO A 579 -33.14 37.92 15.04
CA PRO A 579 -32.51 39.24 15.01
C PRO A 579 -31.36 39.26 13.98
N LEU A 580 -31.40 40.25 13.08
CA LEU A 580 -30.33 40.49 12.10
C LEU A 580 -29.36 41.55 12.64
N ARG A 581 -28.13 41.14 12.94
CA ARG A 581 -27.06 42.02 13.41
C ARG A 581 -26.09 42.35 12.28
N ILE A 582 -25.84 43.64 12.09
CA ILE A 582 -24.95 44.14 11.03
C ILE A 582 -23.59 44.48 11.65
N VAL A 583 -22.53 43.83 11.18
CA VAL A 583 -21.14 44.10 11.58
C VAL A 583 -20.42 44.82 10.44
N ALA A 584 -20.00 46.06 10.67
CA ALA A 584 -19.31 46.85 9.65
C ALA A 584 -17.92 46.26 9.32
N SER A 585 -17.59 46.18 8.02
CA SER A 585 -16.26 45.76 7.54
C SER A 585 -15.61 46.82 6.66
N PRO A 586 -14.84 47.76 7.24
CA PRO A 586 -14.22 48.87 6.49
C PRO A 586 -13.18 48.40 5.46
N TYR A 587 -12.61 47.21 5.64
CA TYR A 587 -11.58 46.65 4.75
C TYR A 587 -12.10 45.53 3.83
N ARG A 588 -13.42 45.39 3.70
CA ARG A 588 -14.07 44.34 2.88
C ARG A 588 -13.64 42.90 3.25
N ASP A 589 -13.17 42.67 4.47
CA ASP A 589 -12.88 41.33 5.01
C ASP A 589 -14.06 40.85 5.84
N ILE A 590 -14.62 39.69 5.52
CA ILE A 590 -15.74 39.09 6.27
C ILE A 590 -15.25 38.42 7.55
N SER A 591 -14.05 37.83 7.52
CA SER A 591 -13.60 36.93 8.57
C SER A 591 -13.21 37.67 9.85
N MET A 592 -12.42 38.75 9.75
CA MET A 592 -11.91 39.42 10.95
C MET A 592 -12.96 40.19 11.76
N PRO A 593 -13.89 40.94 11.15
CA PRO A 593 -14.96 41.58 11.91
C PRO A 593 -15.82 40.56 12.65
N LEU A 594 -16.14 39.44 12.00
CA LEU A 594 -16.86 38.32 12.61
C LEU A 594 -16.09 37.71 13.78
N ILE A 595 -14.78 37.45 13.62
CA ILE A 595 -13.93 36.93 14.71
C ILE A 595 -13.84 37.93 15.87
N LYS A 596 -13.71 39.24 15.59
CA LYS A 596 -13.67 40.29 16.62
C LYS A 596 -14.99 40.36 17.38
N TYR A 597 -16.10 40.23 16.66
CA TYR A 597 -17.43 40.17 17.25
C TYR A 597 -17.60 38.97 18.18
N ILE A 598 -17.28 37.76 17.71
CA ILE A 598 -17.37 36.53 18.51
C ILE A 598 -16.48 36.62 19.76
N LYS A 599 -15.26 37.16 19.63
CA LYS A 599 -14.37 37.38 20.77
C LYS A 599 -14.93 38.37 21.78
N GLY A 600 -15.60 39.44 21.32
CA GLY A 600 -16.27 40.41 22.18
C GLY A 600 -17.44 39.77 22.93
N HIS A 601 -18.32 39.07 22.22
CA HIS A 601 -19.47 38.37 22.80
C HIS A 601 -19.03 37.35 23.87
N ARG A 602 -17.98 36.58 23.57
CA ARG A 602 -17.40 35.60 24.50
C ARG A 602 -16.73 36.25 25.73
N ALA A 603 -16.17 37.45 25.60
CA ALA A 603 -15.62 38.16 26.74
C ALA A 603 -16.71 38.60 27.73
N GLU A 604 -17.93 38.84 27.22
CA GLU A 604 -19.10 39.22 28.03
C GLU A 604 -19.82 38.00 28.64
N HIS A 605 -19.94 36.91 27.88
CA HIS A 605 -20.77 35.75 28.25
C HIS A 605 -19.96 34.53 28.72
N GLY A 606 -18.62 34.60 28.73
CA GLY A 606 -17.76 33.58 29.31
C GLY A 606 -17.51 32.38 28.40
N SER A 607 -17.64 31.16 28.93
CA SER A 607 -17.20 29.92 28.25
C SER A 607 -18.26 29.31 27.33
N GLU A 608 -19.18 30.11 26.80
CA GLU A 608 -20.23 29.66 25.88
C GLU A 608 -19.67 29.00 24.62
N VAL A 609 -20.40 28.01 24.10
CA VAL A 609 -20.14 27.42 22.79
C VAL A 609 -20.85 28.26 21.73
N VAL A 610 -20.10 28.71 20.73
CA VAL A 610 -20.66 29.51 19.63
C VAL A 610 -20.77 28.66 18.38
N THR A 611 -21.99 28.34 17.94
CA THR A 611 -22.26 27.52 16.75
C THR A 611 -22.55 28.39 15.54
N ILE A 612 -21.69 28.34 14.52
CA ILE A 612 -21.83 29.14 13.30
C ILE A 612 -22.38 28.28 12.16
N TYR A 613 -23.59 28.59 11.72
CA TYR A 613 -24.21 27.96 10.56
C TYR A 613 -23.75 28.64 9.28
N THR A 614 -23.10 27.87 8.41
CA THR A 614 -22.62 28.34 7.10
C THR A 614 -23.19 27.47 5.98
N PRO A 615 -23.97 28.05 5.04
CA PRO A 615 -24.44 27.30 3.89
C PRO A 615 -23.27 26.94 2.97
N ILE A 616 -23.28 25.72 2.43
CA ILE A 616 -22.32 25.25 1.43
C ILE A 616 -23.03 24.74 0.20
N TYR A 617 -22.46 25.02 -0.98
CA TYR A 617 -22.97 24.49 -2.23
C TYR A 617 -22.36 23.11 -2.50
N ILE A 618 -23.24 22.12 -2.72
CA ILE A 618 -22.87 20.82 -3.28
C ILE A 618 -23.19 20.87 -4.78
N VAL A 619 -22.15 20.67 -5.57
CA VAL A 619 -22.13 20.81 -7.04
C VAL A 619 -22.05 19.45 -7.72
N GLY A 620 -22.47 19.37 -8.98
CA GLY A 620 -22.43 18.13 -9.77
C GLY A 620 -21.06 17.81 -10.36
N HIS A 621 -20.30 18.84 -10.76
CA HIS A 621 -19.02 18.67 -11.45
C HIS A 621 -17.83 19.11 -10.59
N TRP A 622 -16.67 18.50 -10.83
CA TRP A 622 -15.43 18.84 -10.13
C TRP A 622 -14.97 20.29 -10.41
N TRP A 623 -15.22 20.81 -11.61
CA TRP A 623 -14.85 22.18 -11.98
C TRP A 623 -15.76 23.23 -11.34
N GLU A 624 -17.05 22.93 -11.12
CA GLU A 624 -17.99 23.81 -10.40
C GLU A 624 -17.54 24.04 -8.94
N ALA A 625 -16.86 23.05 -8.33
CA ALA A 625 -16.35 23.17 -6.97
C ALA A 625 -15.27 24.26 -6.85
N ALA A 626 -14.50 24.46 -7.92
CA ALA A 626 -13.50 25.53 -8.04
C ALA A 626 -14.13 26.90 -8.33
N LEU A 627 -15.42 27.00 -8.67
CA LEU A 627 -16.08 28.29 -8.91
C LEU A 627 -16.86 28.80 -7.69
N HIS A 628 -17.45 27.90 -6.89
CA HIS A 628 -18.42 28.30 -5.85
C HIS A 628 -17.89 28.35 -4.41
N ASN A 629 -16.80 27.64 -4.07
CA ASN A 629 -16.45 27.37 -2.65
C ASN A 629 -15.19 28.08 -2.09
N HIS A 630 -14.57 29.01 -2.83
CA HIS A 630 -13.29 29.61 -2.38
C HIS A 630 -13.41 30.56 -1.17
N LYS A 631 -14.41 31.47 -1.17
CA LYS A 631 -14.56 32.47 -0.09
C LYS A 631 -15.01 31.85 1.24
N SER A 632 -16.00 30.96 1.21
CA SER A 632 -16.53 30.25 2.39
C SER A 632 -15.47 29.37 3.06
N ARG A 633 -14.63 28.68 2.26
CA ARG A 633 -13.54 27.83 2.77
C ARG A 633 -12.51 28.64 3.57
N ARG A 634 -12.15 29.84 3.11
CA ARG A 634 -11.20 30.74 3.80
C ARG A 634 -11.75 31.27 5.13
N ILE A 635 -13.03 31.68 5.15
CA ILE A 635 -13.71 32.14 6.38
C ILE A 635 -13.73 31.02 7.41
N ARG A 636 -14.13 29.80 7.00
CA ARG A 636 -14.16 28.61 7.85
C ARG A 636 -12.79 28.29 8.46
N GLN A 637 -11.72 28.32 7.64
CA GLN A 637 -10.36 28.06 8.12
C GLN A 637 -9.92 29.03 9.22
N LYS A 638 -10.28 30.31 9.10
CA LYS A 638 -9.97 31.31 10.14
C LYS A 638 -10.84 31.13 11.39
N LEU A 639 -12.13 30.80 11.23
CA LEU A 639 -13.05 30.58 12.35
C LEU A 639 -12.69 29.35 13.20
N MET A 640 -12.18 28.27 12.59
CA MET A 640 -11.72 27.07 13.33
C MET A 640 -10.53 27.34 14.27
N LEU A 641 -9.83 28.48 14.11
CA LEU A 641 -8.73 28.88 15.01
C LEU A 641 -9.24 29.62 16.25
N VAL A 642 -10.53 29.96 16.31
CA VAL A 642 -11.15 30.62 17.48
C VAL A 642 -11.63 29.54 18.45
N HIS A 643 -11.14 29.58 19.68
CA HIS A 643 -11.50 28.59 20.70
C HIS A 643 -13.01 28.61 20.98
N GLY A 644 -13.59 27.42 21.13
CA GLY A 644 -15.01 27.19 21.44
C GLY A 644 -16.02 27.71 20.42
N VAL A 645 -15.56 27.93 19.19
CA VAL A 645 -16.41 28.14 18.02
C VAL A 645 -16.55 26.81 17.29
N THR A 646 -17.79 26.38 17.07
CA THR A 646 -18.12 25.23 16.22
C THR A 646 -18.72 25.73 14.91
N ILE A 647 -18.47 25.03 13.81
CA ILE A 647 -18.97 25.42 12.49
C ILE A 647 -19.88 24.32 11.98
N SER A 648 -21.16 24.66 11.82
CA SER A 648 -22.18 23.78 11.26
C SER A 648 -22.33 24.08 9.76
N LEU A 649 -22.06 23.08 8.92
CA LEU A 649 -22.18 23.21 7.46
C LEU A 649 -23.58 22.80 7.03
N VAL A 650 -24.29 23.71 6.37
CA VAL A 650 -25.65 23.45 5.88
C VAL A 650 -25.59 23.19 4.38
N PRO A 651 -25.71 21.93 3.92
CA PRO A 651 -25.58 21.61 2.51
C PRO A 651 -26.79 22.08 1.71
N TRP A 652 -26.53 22.79 0.61
CA TRP A 652 -27.49 23.12 -0.43
C TRP A 652 -27.07 22.43 -1.74
N LEU A 653 -27.91 21.51 -2.22
CA LEU A 653 -27.67 20.83 -3.49
C LEU A 653 -28.12 21.72 -4.64
N LEU A 654 -27.21 22.01 -5.57
CA LEU A 654 -27.52 22.75 -6.80
C LEU A 654 -28.16 21.83 -7.85
N ASP A 655 -28.90 22.40 -8.80
CA ASP A 655 -29.53 21.62 -9.88
C ASP A 655 -28.50 20.86 -10.73
N SER A 656 -27.26 21.36 -10.86
CA SER A 656 -26.17 20.64 -11.53
C SER A 656 -25.82 19.32 -10.83
N SER A 657 -26.08 19.22 -9.52
CA SER A 657 -25.93 17.98 -8.79
C SER A 657 -26.96 16.93 -9.22
N GLU A 658 -28.06 17.30 -9.90
CA GLU A 658 -29.04 16.33 -10.44
C GLU A 658 -28.44 15.34 -11.46
N MET A 659 -27.30 15.65 -12.09
CA MET A 659 -26.57 14.68 -12.93
C MET A 659 -25.95 13.53 -12.13
N LEU A 660 -25.69 13.72 -10.82
CA LEU A 660 -25.35 12.64 -9.89
C LEU A 660 -26.59 11.85 -9.45
N TYR A 661 -27.80 12.41 -9.60
CA TYR A 661 -28.99 11.99 -8.84
C TYR A 661 -30.20 11.52 -9.66
N GLY A 662 -30.18 11.61 -10.99
CA GLY A 662 -31.36 11.28 -11.80
C GLY A 662 -32.48 12.32 -11.63
N ARG A 663 -33.14 12.65 -12.74
CA ARG A 663 -34.10 13.77 -12.83
C ARG A 663 -35.21 13.71 -11.78
N ARG A 664 -35.47 14.82 -11.08
CA ARG A 664 -36.84 15.13 -10.66
C ARG A 664 -37.61 15.82 -11.78
N SER A 665 -38.91 15.55 -11.79
CA SER A 665 -39.89 16.04 -12.75
C SER A 665 -39.77 17.55 -12.95
N ARG A 666 -39.38 17.96 -14.16
CA ARG A 666 -39.62 19.32 -14.65
C ARG A 666 -41.07 19.72 -14.36
N PRO A 667 -41.35 21.01 -14.15
CA PRO A 667 -42.73 21.49 -14.16
C PRO A 667 -43.41 20.97 -15.41
N ILE A 668 -44.59 20.37 -15.23
CA ILE A 668 -45.40 19.85 -16.33
C ILE A 668 -45.60 21.03 -17.28
N PRO A 669 -45.49 20.90 -18.62
CA PRO A 669 -45.55 22.04 -19.54
C PRO A 669 -46.77 22.97 -19.36
N GLY A 670 -47.84 22.49 -18.75
CA GLY A 670 -49.02 23.29 -18.37
C GLY A 670 -48.85 24.22 -17.16
N GLN A 671 -47.80 24.07 -16.34
CA GLN A 671 -47.45 24.97 -15.22
C GLN A 671 -46.57 26.12 -15.71
N ASP A 672 -45.58 25.85 -16.57
CA ASP A 672 -44.78 26.89 -17.23
C ASP A 672 -45.65 27.81 -18.12
N ARG A 673 -46.64 27.25 -18.80
CA ARG A 673 -47.58 28.03 -19.64
C ARG A 673 -48.54 28.92 -18.85
N ARG A 674 -48.76 28.66 -17.55
CA ARG A 674 -49.69 29.45 -16.71
C ARG A 674 -48.99 30.55 -15.91
N GLY A 675 -47.66 30.62 -15.94
CA GLY A 675 -46.91 31.64 -15.20
C GLY A 675 -47.17 31.62 -13.69
N GLU A 676 -47.59 30.49 -13.12
CA GLU A 676 -47.84 30.38 -11.68
C GLU A 676 -46.51 30.19 -10.94
N PRO A 677 -46.02 31.18 -10.17
CA PRO A 677 -44.90 30.93 -9.27
C PRO A 677 -45.36 29.96 -8.19
N ILE A 678 -44.53 28.96 -7.88
CA ILE A 678 -44.71 28.08 -6.72
C ILE A 678 -44.91 28.99 -5.50
N ARG A 679 -46.15 29.09 -4.98
CA ARG A 679 -46.41 29.85 -3.76
C ARG A 679 -45.59 29.23 -2.63
N PRO A 680 -44.75 30.00 -1.92
CA PRO A 680 -44.09 29.50 -0.73
C PRO A 680 -45.17 29.04 0.25
N LEU A 681 -45.04 27.81 0.77
CA LEU A 681 -45.84 27.39 1.91
C LEU A 681 -45.53 28.33 3.09
N PRO A 682 -46.54 28.87 3.79
CA PRO A 682 -46.32 29.67 4.99
C PRO A 682 -45.52 28.85 6.00
N ARG A 683 -44.37 29.37 6.44
CA ARG A 683 -43.52 28.72 7.45
C ARG A 683 -43.99 29.22 8.81
N ARG A 684 -44.78 28.40 9.53
CA ARG A 684 -45.10 28.66 10.93
C ARG A 684 -44.04 28.03 11.83
N PRO A 685 -43.66 28.66 12.94
CA PRO A 685 -42.80 28.05 13.95
C PRO A 685 -43.44 26.75 14.49
N LEU A 686 -42.62 25.74 14.79
CA LEU A 686 -43.05 24.58 15.56
C LEU A 686 -43.32 25.02 17.01
N GLU A 687 -44.44 24.58 17.58
CA GLU A 687 -44.72 24.84 19.00
C GLU A 687 -43.61 24.27 19.92
N PRO A 688 -43.31 24.94 21.04
CA PRO A 688 -42.38 24.43 22.05
C PRO A 688 -42.82 23.04 22.52
N ALA A 689 -41.85 22.18 22.84
CA ALA A 689 -42.12 20.76 23.19
C ALA A 689 -42.85 20.54 24.54
N GLY A 690 -43.46 21.57 25.12
CA GLY A 690 -44.13 21.54 26.42
C GLY A 690 -45.64 21.78 26.40
N SER A 691 -46.29 22.07 25.26
CA SER A 691 -47.72 22.43 25.20
C SER A 691 -48.68 21.27 24.93
N ALA A 692 -48.30 20.01 25.18
CA ALA A 692 -49.24 18.89 25.16
C ALA A 692 -49.80 18.65 26.58
N GLY A 693 -50.89 19.35 26.91
CA GLY A 693 -51.73 19.03 28.08
C GLY A 693 -52.41 17.65 27.92
N PRO A 694 -52.71 16.94 29.02
CA PRO A 694 -53.21 15.57 28.97
C PRO A 694 -54.72 15.57 28.70
N THR A 695 -55.15 15.07 27.54
CA THR A 695 -56.56 14.76 27.31
C THR A 695 -56.69 13.48 26.49
N GLY A 696 -57.45 12.51 27.00
CA GLY A 696 -57.99 11.41 26.20
C GLY A 696 -58.14 10.07 26.91
N SER A 697 -59.12 10.00 27.81
CA SER A 697 -59.66 8.80 28.46
C SER A 697 -60.00 7.66 27.49
N VAL A 698 -59.54 6.44 27.80
CA VAL A 698 -60.07 5.18 27.25
C VAL A 698 -61.21 4.70 28.16
N PRO A 699 -62.43 4.42 27.65
CA PRO A 699 -63.48 3.81 28.46
C PRO A 699 -63.22 2.30 28.62
N GLY A 700 -63.30 1.82 29.85
CA GLY A 700 -63.06 0.43 30.22
C GLY A 700 -64.28 -0.48 30.12
N GLY A 701 -64.06 -1.74 30.50
CA GLY A 701 -65.09 -2.67 30.97
C GLY A 701 -64.91 -4.10 30.45
N GLY A 702 -64.62 -5.06 31.35
CA GLY A 702 -64.78 -6.49 31.06
C GLY A 702 -63.97 -7.44 31.94
N ALA A 703 -64.51 -7.74 33.13
CA ALA A 703 -64.08 -8.65 34.19
C ALA A 703 -63.49 -10.05 33.81
N GLY A 704 -62.61 -10.58 34.68
CA GLY A 704 -62.00 -11.93 34.66
C GLY A 704 -62.92 -13.07 35.15
N PRO A 705 -62.45 -14.15 35.85
CA PRO A 705 -61.10 -14.40 36.40
C PRO A 705 -60.57 -15.86 36.30
N ALA A 706 -59.38 -16.07 36.90
CA ALA A 706 -58.87 -17.28 37.58
C ALA A 706 -58.29 -18.49 36.78
N GLY A 707 -56.96 -18.67 36.90
CA GLY A 707 -56.41 -19.66 37.83
C GLY A 707 -56.01 -21.08 37.34
N ARG A 708 -54.69 -21.31 37.40
CA ARG A 708 -53.95 -22.58 37.70
C ARG A 708 -53.60 -23.59 36.58
N ALA A 709 -52.27 -23.74 36.45
CA ALA A 709 -51.45 -24.96 36.51
C ALA A 709 -51.48 -25.98 35.35
N GLY A 710 -50.29 -26.46 34.96
CA GLY A 710 -50.14 -27.75 34.27
C GLY A 710 -48.97 -27.80 33.30
N ALA A 711 -48.09 -28.78 33.49
CA ALA A 711 -46.85 -29.00 32.76
C ALA A 711 -47.02 -29.85 31.48
N ALA A 712 -45.96 -29.84 30.66
CA ALA A 712 -45.36 -31.00 29.98
C ALA A 712 -46.06 -31.68 28.77
N VAL A 713 -45.26 -31.78 27.69
CA VAL A 713 -44.97 -32.97 26.85
C VAL A 713 -45.84 -33.30 25.63
N GLU A 714 -45.11 -33.42 24.51
CA GLU A 714 -45.23 -34.25 23.28
C GLU A 714 -46.58 -34.59 22.62
N GLY A 715 -46.59 -34.34 21.30
CA GLY A 715 -46.73 -35.43 20.32
C GLY A 715 -48.13 -35.74 19.79
N GLY A 716 -48.28 -35.77 18.46
CA GLY A 716 -49.36 -36.50 17.80
C GLY A 716 -50.02 -35.79 16.62
N ALA A 717 -49.67 -36.24 15.42
CA ALA A 717 -50.21 -35.82 14.14
C ALA A 717 -51.66 -36.32 13.87
N VAL A 718 -52.31 -35.78 12.83
CA VAL A 718 -52.76 -36.53 11.61
C VAL A 718 -54.01 -35.90 10.92
N HIS A 719 -53.88 -35.70 9.59
CA HIS A 719 -54.89 -35.64 8.50
C HIS A 719 -55.85 -34.42 8.37
N ARG A 720 -56.26 -33.94 7.19
CA ARG A 720 -56.25 -34.44 5.79
C ARG A 720 -56.61 -33.31 4.78
N GLY A 721 -56.03 -33.37 3.57
CA GLY A 721 -56.63 -32.95 2.27
C GLY A 721 -56.54 -31.48 1.87
N LEU A 722 -56.39 -31.08 0.59
CA LEU A 722 -56.25 -31.80 -0.69
C LEU A 722 -55.87 -30.74 -1.77
N VAL A 723 -54.81 -31.00 -2.56
CA VAL A 723 -54.70 -30.93 -4.04
C VAL A 723 -54.52 -29.61 -4.84
N ALA A 724 -53.56 -29.73 -5.80
CA ALA A 724 -53.36 -29.13 -7.15
C ALA A 724 -52.72 -27.72 -7.30
N ASP A 725 -51.81 -27.42 -8.24
CA ASP A 725 -51.12 -28.19 -9.31
C ASP A 725 -49.96 -27.35 -9.93
N ALA A 726 -49.04 -28.07 -10.61
CA ALA A 726 -48.10 -27.71 -11.71
C ALA A 726 -46.83 -26.85 -11.42
N GLU A 727 -45.60 -27.39 -11.39
CA GLU A 727 -44.70 -27.92 -12.47
C GLU A 727 -44.11 -26.83 -13.40
N HIS A 728 -42.82 -26.75 -13.78
CA HIS A 728 -41.73 -27.73 -13.96
C HIS A 728 -40.35 -27.01 -14.10
N GLY A 729 -39.22 -27.67 -13.78
CA GLY A 729 -37.91 -27.37 -14.39
C GLY A 729 -36.63 -27.49 -13.55
N ALA A 730 -36.15 -28.72 -13.30
CA ALA A 730 -34.73 -29.06 -13.06
C ALA A 730 -34.21 -29.88 -14.28
N PRO A 731 -32.89 -30.12 -14.49
CA PRO A 731 -32.14 -31.19 -13.77
C PRO A 731 -30.64 -30.82 -13.55
N GLY A 732 -29.76 -31.57 -12.88
CA GLY A 732 -29.81 -32.91 -12.30
C GLY A 732 -28.50 -33.20 -11.55
N ALA A 733 -28.55 -34.20 -10.67
CA ALA A 733 -27.44 -34.82 -9.97
C ALA A 733 -27.13 -36.18 -10.63
N ASP A 734 -25.92 -36.73 -10.44
CA ASP A 734 -25.73 -38.11 -9.95
C ASP A 734 -24.24 -38.47 -9.71
N PRO A 735 -23.94 -39.55 -8.94
CA PRO A 735 -22.80 -39.69 -8.04
C PRO A 735 -21.98 -40.99 -8.33
N ASP A 736 -21.37 -41.55 -7.28
CA ASP A 736 -20.67 -42.84 -7.12
C ASP A 736 -19.15 -42.89 -7.38
N LEU A 737 -18.38 -43.18 -6.31
CA LEU A 737 -17.87 -44.54 -6.08
C LEU A 737 -17.29 -44.72 -4.67
N LEU A 738 -17.56 -45.91 -4.13
CA LEU A 738 -17.17 -46.45 -2.82
C LEU A 738 -15.87 -47.27 -2.87
N ASP A 739 -15.27 -47.39 -1.68
CA ASP A 739 -14.57 -48.54 -1.09
C ASP A 739 -13.08 -48.81 -1.37
N SER A 740 -12.28 -48.79 -0.29
CA SER A 740 -11.69 -50.02 0.29
C SER A 740 -10.89 -49.69 1.57
N THR A 741 -11.23 -50.43 2.62
CA THR A 741 -10.62 -50.56 3.96
C THR A 741 -9.22 -51.20 3.97
N ASP A 742 -8.38 -50.86 4.96
CA ASP A 742 -7.75 -51.88 5.81
C ASP A 742 -7.15 -51.31 7.12
N ALA A 743 -7.12 -52.17 8.14
CA ALA A 743 -7.04 -51.89 9.57
C ALA A 743 -5.73 -52.35 10.25
N SER A 744 -5.41 -51.77 11.42
CA SER A 744 -4.75 -52.36 12.63
C SER A 744 -4.22 -51.23 13.52
N SER A 745 -4.91 -50.86 14.61
CA SER A 745 -4.81 -51.37 16.00
C SER A 745 -3.61 -50.83 16.79
N ASP A 746 -3.86 -49.93 17.75
CA ASP A 746 -3.70 -50.28 19.18
C ASP A 746 -4.30 -49.20 20.09
N ALA A 747 -5.14 -49.67 21.00
CA ALA A 747 -5.86 -48.91 22.00
C ALA A 747 -5.10 -48.94 23.33
N HIS A 748 -5.19 -47.88 24.14
CA HIS A 748 -5.51 -47.98 25.57
C HIS A 748 -5.76 -46.58 26.19
N ALA A 749 -6.97 -46.41 26.72
CA ALA A 749 -7.35 -45.45 27.76
C ALA A 749 -8.02 -46.29 28.87
N PRO A 750 -8.10 -45.85 30.15
CA PRO A 750 -9.06 -44.81 30.57
C PRO A 750 -8.53 -43.89 31.71
N GLY A 751 -8.94 -42.63 31.84
CA GLY A 751 -10.15 -42.22 32.58
C GLY A 751 -9.80 -41.31 33.79
N PRO A 752 -10.71 -40.44 34.27
CA PRO A 752 -10.39 -39.12 34.84
C PRO A 752 -10.68 -38.97 36.35
N LYS A 753 -10.14 -37.93 37.02
CA LYS A 753 -10.65 -37.42 38.32
C LYS A 753 -10.52 -35.90 38.47
N GLN A 754 -11.60 -35.29 38.97
CA GLN A 754 -11.80 -33.87 39.32
C GLN A 754 -11.57 -33.61 40.83
N THR A 755 -10.90 -32.48 41.15
CA THR A 755 -11.11 -31.53 42.30
C THR A 755 -10.91 -32.03 43.76
N PRO A 756 -10.88 -31.19 44.85
CA PRO A 756 -10.96 -29.70 45.00
C PRO A 756 -10.01 -29.03 46.07
N ARG A 757 -10.08 -27.67 46.15
CA ARG A 757 -10.00 -26.74 47.32
C ARG A 757 -8.66 -26.33 48.01
N ALA A 758 -8.59 -25.01 48.28
CA ALA A 758 -7.63 -24.17 49.03
C ALA A 758 -7.77 -24.30 50.59
N PRO A 759 -7.34 -23.36 51.50
CA PRO A 759 -6.40 -22.21 51.48
C PRO A 759 -5.47 -22.12 52.74
N GLY A 760 -4.58 -21.11 52.86
CA GLY A 760 -4.16 -20.60 54.20
C GLY A 760 -2.76 -20.02 54.42
N LYS A 761 -2.71 -18.67 54.55
CA LYS A 761 -2.00 -17.82 55.54
C LYS A 761 -0.52 -18.05 55.95
N GLY A 762 0.26 -16.95 55.87
CA GLY A 762 0.87 -16.33 57.08
C GLY A 762 2.38 -16.08 57.10
N GLN A 763 2.77 -14.80 56.99
CA GLN A 763 3.80 -14.02 57.74
C GLN A 763 5.10 -14.73 58.21
N ASN A 764 6.34 -14.22 58.03
CA ASN A 764 6.82 -12.90 58.46
C ASN A 764 8.28 -12.59 57.98
N VAL A 765 8.52 -11.30 57.65
CA VAL A 765 9.67 -10.41 57.99
C VAL A 765 11.12 -10.73 57.58
N GLY A 766 11.76 -9.75 56.90
CA GLY A 766 13.23 -9.63 56.82
C GLY A 766 13.82 -8.65 55.78
N ASN A 767 13.70 -7.33 56.04
CA ASN A 767 14.30 -6.14 55.41
C ASN A 767 15.64 -6.23 54.63
N ALA A 768 15.76 -5.46 53.51
CA ALA A 768 16.83 -4.45 53.30
C ALA A 768 16.63 -3.53 52.06
N ARG A 769 16.35 -2.25 52.38
CA ARG A 769 16.56 -0.94 51.69
C ARG A 769 17.36 -0.87 50.36
N ARG A 770 16.82 -0.11 49.39
CA ARG A 770 17.42 1.14 48.83
C ARG A 770 16.53 1.78 47.74
N GLY A 771 16.33 3.10 47.84
CA GLY A 771 16.15 3.97 46.67
C GLY A 771 14.84 4.73 46.56
N ASP A 772 14.57 5.69 47.45
CA ASP A 772 13.53 6.70 47.23
C ASP A 772 14.05 8.07 47.71
N ALA A 773 14.64 8.85 46.80
CA ALA A 773 15.02 10.26 47.01
C ALA A 773 15.46 10.91 45.68
N ALA A 774 14.52 11.28 44.79
CA ALA A 774 14.75 12.29 43.76
C ALA A 774 13.45 12.72 43.07
N ARG A 775 12.47 13.23 43.82
CA ARG A 775 11.28 13.88 43.25
C ARG A 775 10.90 15.12 44.05
N LYS A 776 11.79 16.12 44.08
CA LYS A 776 11.52 17.50 44.56
C LYS A 776 12.67 18.46 44.22
N ALA A 777 12.93 18.68 42.92
CA ALA A 777 13.72 19.82 42.44
C ALA A 777 13.63 19.92 40.91
N ARG A 778 12.54 20.52 40.39
CA ARG A 778 12.47 21.16 39.05
C ARG A 778 11.08 21.80 38.87
N SER A 779 10.75 22.70 39.79
CA SER A 779 9.58 23.58 39.72
C SER A 779 9.92 24.89 40.44
N ALA A 780 10.97 25.56 39.97
CA ALA A 780 11.31 26.94 40.34
C ALA A 780 12.47 27.44 39.46
N ALA A 781 12.17 27.81 38.21
CA ALA A 781 12.99 28.72 37.40
C ALA A 781 12.35 28.95 36.03
N ARG A 782 11.43 29.92 35.94
CA ARG A 782 11.23 30.81 34.78
C ARG A 782 9.97 31.64 35.01
N ASN A 783 10.16 32.80 35.65
CA ASN A 783 9.43 34.03 35.37
C ASN A 783 9.98 35.16 36.24
N SER A 784 10.72 36.09 35.62
CA SER A 784 10.66 37.56 35.84
C SER A 784 11.99 38.21 35.45
N THR A 785 11.99 38.99 34.35
CA THR A 785 12.34 40.42 34.32
C THR A 785 12.39 40.89 32.86
N GLY A 786 11.79 42.06 32.64
CA GLY A 786 11.44 42.63 31.34
C GLY A 786 12.55 43.48 30.66
N PRO A 787 12.16 44.42 29.78
CA PRO A 787 12.91 44.79 28.57
C PRO A 787 13.82 46.02 28.71
N ARG A 788 14.83 46.17 27.84
CA ARG A 788 15.47 47.47 27.52
C ARG A 788 16.06 47.55 26.10
N ARG A 789 15.46 48.47 25.33
CA ARG A 789 15.86 49.32 24.17
C ARG A 789 17.33 49.47 23.73
N LYS A 790 17.43 49.80 22.41
CA LYS A 790 18.48 50.48 21.59
C LYS A 790 19.73 49.61 21.31
N LYS A 791 20.17 49.39 20.08
CA LYS A 791 20.35 50.26 18.90
C LYS A 791 20.09 49.47 17.61
#